data_AF-A0A951XRY8-F1
#
_entry.id   AF-A0A951XRY8-F1
#
_cell.length_a   1.000
_cell.length_b   1.000
_cell.length_c   1.000
_cell.angle_alpha   90.00
_cell.angle_beta   90.00
_cell.angle_gamma   90.00
#
_symmetry.space_group_name_H-M   'P 1'
#
loop_
_entity.id
_entity.type
_entity.pdbx_description
1 polymer ?
#
loop_
_entity_poly.entity_id
_entity_poly.type
_entity_poly.pdbx_seq_one_letter_code
_entity_poly.pdbx_strand_id
1 'polypeptide(L)'
;MAAKSTLVALDPTLRFIGVASALGAPHDGPRDGPAALRRMGIAAAARRAGLDAEQGADIEAPAGPRMAALGALLEEVAREVAATIAGGRLPVVLGGDHAIAAGTWRGVGRALGQAPGLLWIDAHLDAHTPQTSPSQNAHGMPLAALLGAGAPEMTGLAGPALDPARVAVIGVRSYEDEEMRLLAARSVRVYGMAEIRRRGLAAVFAEALARVAGDGRPFGLSIDLDALDPRAAPGVTTPVADGLAVAELAGALAGCGRGGRCAAVEIVEYCPARDAQGLTARAAIDLLEAACRPDGAELRRQEATRGANNYAPLPAVFASGSGCWLTDVDGKHYLDLMSAYSAVSFGHAHPRLVATLSAQAARLAVTSRAYANDRLPLFLRRLTEVTGYDRALPVNTGLEAVETAIKAARKWAYKVKGVPDGKAEIVVCRGNFHGRSTTIVGFSSEAQYRDGFGPFAPGFRAIPYGDAAALADAIGPHTAAFLVEPIQGEGGIVIPPPGYLAACAEICRRRDVLLIADEVQTGLGRTGYLLASMHENVRPDGVILGKALGGGLLPVSAFLADERVMQVFTPGDHGSTFGGNALSAAVAAEALELLFDEDLIARSAAFGPWLLARLEAIARDTPLIRAVRGRGLFAGIEVDAARVDAAALAEELLRRGVMTKDTHGTVLRIAPPLTIAEDELAWGLARIAETFADAGRRLRAA
;
A
#
# COMPACT_ATOMS: atom_id res chain seq x y z
N MET A 1 -25.20 -26.91 -29.37
CA MET A 1 -24.88 -26.52 -27.98
C MET A 1 -23.50 -25.89 -27.98
N ALA A 2 -23.40 -24.57 -27.91
CA ALA A 2 -22.11 -23.88 -27.90
C ALA A 2 -21.51 -23.96 -26.48
N ALA A 3 -20.40 -24.67 -26.31
CA ALA A 3 -19.64 -24.67 -25.08
C ALA A 3 -19.07 -23.26 -24.86
N LYS A 4 -19.51 -22.57 -23.79
CA LYS A 4 -18.86 -21.34 -23.33
C LYS A 4 -17.44 -21.71 -22.87
N SER A 5 -16.44 -21.30 -23.64
CA SER A 5 -15.02 -21.43 -23.29
C SER A 5 -14.68 -20.41 -22.19
N THR A 6 -14.94 -20.76 -20.93
CA THR A 6 -14.27 -20.07 -19.81
C THR A 6 -12.85 -20.61 -19.77
N LEU A 7 -11.92 -19.84 -20.34
CA LEU A 7 -10.60 -20.27 -20.77
C LEU A 7 -9.57 -20.48 -19.67
N VAL A 8 -10.00 -20.45 -18.41
CA VAL A 8 -9.32 -20.77 -17.14
C VAL A 8 -10.15 -20.02 -16.07
N ALA A 9 -10.33 -20.58 -14.87
CA ALA A 9 -11.07 -19.92 -13.80
C ALA A 9 -10.46 -18.54 -13.47
N LEU A 10 -11.24 -17.60 -12.92
CA LEU A 10 -10.70 -16.30 -12.47
C LEU A 10 -9.51 -16.47 -11.53
N ASP A 11 -9.60 -17.48 -10.66
CA ASP A 11 -8.56 -17.96 -9.76
C ASP A 11 -8.20 -19.40 -10.10
N PRO A 12 -7.22 -19.61 -10.99
CA PRO A 12 -6.91 -20.96 -11.42
C PRO A 12 -5.96 -21.68 -10.48
N THR A 13 -6.11 -23.00 -10.42
CA THR A 13 -5.05 -23.86 -9.90
C THR A 13 -3.89 -23.86 -10.88
N LEU A 14 -2.72 -23.43 -10.42
CA LEU A 14 -1.48 -23.51 -11.20
C LEU A 14 -0.97 -24.95 -11.20
N ARG A 15 -0.53 -25.43 -12.35
CA ARG A 15 0.20 -26.70 -12.47
C ARG A 15 1.58 -26.45 -13.01
N PHE A 16 2.58 -26.73 -12.19
CA PHE A 16 3.98 -26.52 -12.51
C PHE A 16 4.53 -27.69 -13.33
N ILE A 17 5.01 -27.43 -14.54
CA ILE A 17 5.64 -28.43 -15.43
C ILE A 17 7.13 -28.10 -15.47
N GLY A 18 7.98 -28.98 -14.94
CA GLY A 18 9.43 -28.79 -15.05
C GLY A 18 9.95 -29.43 -16.32
N VAL A 19 10.83 -28.76 -17.06
CA VAL A 19 11.42 -29.27 -18.30
C VAL A 19 12.94 -29.20 -18.18
N ALA A 20 13.55 -30.32 -17.77
CA ALA A 20 14.99 -30.43 -17.56
C ALA A 20 15.71 -30.63 -18.91
N SER A 21 16.08 -29.52 -19.56
CA SER A 21 16.76 -29.53 -20.86
C SER A 21 17.87 -28.49 -20.95
N ALA A 22 18.90 -28.86 -21.71
CA ALA A 22 19.88 -27.93 -22.28
C ALA A 22 20.13 -28.25 -23.77
N LEU A 23 19.19 -28.93 -24.43
CA LEU A 23 19.34 -29.36 -25.82
C LEU A 23 19.43 -28.18 -26.79
N GLY A 24 18.89 -27.00 -26.48
CA GLY A 24 19.11 -25.79 -27.27
C GLY A 24 20.33 -24.98 -26.84
N ALA A 25 20.73 -25.05 -25.56
CA ALA A 25 21.76 -24.19 -24.96
C ALA A 25 23.21 -24.67 -25.21
N PRO A 26 24.21 -23.77 -25.23
CA PRO A 26 25.61 -24.16 -25.44
C PRO A 26 26.21 -24.97 -24.28
N HIS A 27 25.55 -25.04 -23.12
CA HIS A 27 26.02 -25.75 -21.93
C HIS A 27 24.85 -26.31 -21.11
N ASP A 28 25.13 -27.25 -20.21
CA ASP A 28 24.11 -27.96 -19.42
C ASP A 28 23.51 -27.16 -18.25
N GLY A 29 24.04 -25.97 -17.95
CA GLY A 29 23.62 -25.12 -16.83
C GLY A 29 22.11 -24.97 -16.59
N PRO A 30 21.28 -24.68 -17.62
CA PRO A 30 19.85 -24.46 -17.41
C PRO A 30 19.06 -25.75 -17.15
N ARG A 31 19.62 -26.94 -17.43
CA ARG A 31 18.95 -28.23 -17.19
C ARG A 31 18.48 -28.40 -15.74
N ASP A 32 19.27 -27.91 -14.78
CA ASP A 32 18.99 -28.04 -13.34
C ASP A 32 18.03 -26.95 -12.80
N GLY A 33 17.70 -25.95 -13.64
CA GLY A 33 16.88 -24.80 -13.29
C GLY A 33 15.51 -25.15 -12.70
N PRO A 34 14.69 -25.98 -13.36
CA PRO A 34 13.34 -26.31 -12.90
C PRO A 34 13.32 -26.92 -11.48
N ALA A 35 14.19 -27.91 -11.24
CA ALA A 35 14.30 -28.56 -9.95
C ALA A 35 14.78 -27.59 -8.85
N ALA A 36 15.67 -26.66 -9.18
CA ALA A 36 16.17 -25.66 -8.25
C ALA A 36 15.09 -24.62 -7.88
N LEU A 37 14.33 -24.10 -8.85
CA LEU A 37 13.20 -23.18 -8.58
C LEU A 37 12.12 -23.84 -7.72
N ARG A 38 11.83 -25.12 -7.95
CA ARG A 38 10.92 -25.92 -7.10
C ARG A 38 11.43 -25.99 -5.66
N ARG A 39 12.71 -26.32 -5.44
CA ARG A 39 13.32 -26.35 -4.09
C ARG A 39 13.30 -24.98 -3.40
N MET A 40 13.44 -23.90 -4.16
CA MET A 40 13.36 -22.54 -3.64
C MET A 40 11.93 -22.06 -3.32
N GLY A 41 10.93 -22.90 -3.57
CA GLY A 41 9.55 -22.62 -3.16
C GLY A 41 8.76 -21.77 -4.15
N ILE A 42 9.02 -21.87 -5.45
CA ILE A 42 8.26 -21.13 -6.47
C ILE A 42 6.75 -21.40 -6.43
N ALA A 43 6.33 -22.63 -6.10
CA ALA A 43 4.92 -22.96 -5.87
C ALA A 43 4.34 -22.30 -4.60
N ALA A 44 5.16 -22.03 -3.59
CA ALA A 44 4.73 -21.29 -2.40
C ALA A 44 4.45 -19.82 -2.73
N ALA A 45 5.10 -19.27 -3.76
CA ALA A 45 4.87 -17.92 -4.26
C ALA A 45 3.44 -17.75 -4.80
N ALA A 46 2.96 -18.71 -5.59
CA ALA A 46 1.58 -18.74 -6.06
C ALA A 46 0.56 -18.78 -4.91
N ARG A 47 0.85 -19.56 -3.85
CA ARG A 47 -0.01 -19.64 -2.66
C ARG A 47 -0.03 -18.34 -1.87
N ARG A 48 1.12 -17.66 -1.73
CA ARG A 48 1.17 -16.31 -1.13
C ARG A 48 0.37 -15.30 -1.96
N ALA A 49 0.39 -15.45 -3.28
CA ALA A 49 -0.45 -14.68 -4.19
C ALA A 49 -1.93 -15.07 -4.15
N GLY A 50 -2.34 -16.08 -3.37
CA GLY A 50 -3.72 -16.50 -3.19
C GLY A 50 -4.26 -17.45 -4.27
N LEU A 51 -3.39 -18.21 -4.95
CA LEU A 51 -3.77 -19.27 -5.91
C LEU A 51 -3.37 -20.65 -5.40
N ASP A 52 -4.16 -21.67 -5.75
CA ASP A 52 -3.77 -23.06 -5.55
C ASP A 52 -2.64 -23.45 -6.49
N ALA A 53 -1.75 -24.34 -6.03
CA ALA A 53 -0.56 -24.76 -6.76
C ALA A 53 -0.31 -26.26 -6.62
N GLU A 54 -0.31 -26.96 -7.75
CA GLU A 54 0.00 -28.37 -7.92
C GLU A 54 1.34 -28.56 -8.64
N GLN A 55 2.10 -29.58 -8.23
CA GLN A 55 3.31 -29.99 -8.94
C GLN A 55 2.96 -31.03 -10.01
N GLY A 56 3.31 -30.76 -11.26
CA GLY A 56 3.31 -31.74 -12.35
C GLY A 56 4.61 -32.54 -12.41
N ALA A 57 4.66 -33.53 -13.30
CA ALA A 57 5.88 -34.30 -13.55
C ALA A 57 6.98 -33.41 -14.15
N ASP A 58 8.23 -33.79 -13.93
CA ASP A 58 9.37 -33.25 -14.68
C ASP A 58 9.50 -34.02 -16.00
N ILE A 59 9.75 -33.28 -17.08
CA ILE A 59 10.00 -33.81 -18.41
C ILE A 59 11.52 -33.74 -18.63
N GLU A 60 12.13 -34.89 -18.86
CA GLU A 60 13.55 -35.02 -19.11
C GLU A 60 13.84 -35.06 -20.62
N ALA A 61 14.95 -34.46 -21.02
CA ALA A 61 15.42 -34.55 -22.40
C ALA A 61 15.68 -36.03 -22.80
N PRO A 62 15.07 -36.53 -23.88
CA PRO A 62 15.30 -37.90 -24.34
C PRO A 62 16.74 -38.07 -24.86
N ALA A 63 17.28 -39.28 -24.74
CA ALA A 63 18.57 -39.59 -25.33
C ALA A 63 18.48 -39.66 -26.87
N GLY A 64 19.50 -39.16 -27.56
CA GLY A 64 19.59 -39.28 -29.02
C GLY A 64 20.32 -38.10 -29.67
N PRO A 65 20.32 -38.03 -31.02
CA PRO A 65 20.84 -36.88 -31.75
C PRO A 65 20.12 -35.60 -31.31
N ARG A 66 20.89 -34.55 -31.03
CA ARG A 66 20.45 -33.32 -30.36
C ARG A 66 19.14 -32.72 -30.91
N MET A 67 19.03 -32.54 -32.23
CA MET A 67 17.82 -31.98 -32.86
C MET A 67 16.62 -32.92 -32.84
N ALA A 68 16.83 -34.22 -33.03
CA ALA A 68 15.75 -35.22 -32.96
C ALA A 68 15.24 -35.37 -31.52
N ALA A 69 16.16 -35.36 -30.55
CA ALA A 69 15.83 -35.35 -29.13
C ALA A 69 15.06 -34.08 -28.73
N LEU A 70 15.46 -32.93 -29.28
CA LEU A 70 14.75 -31.67 -29.09
C LEU A 70 13.31 -31.77 -29.63
N GLY A 71 13.11 -32.21 -30.88
CA GLY A 71 11.76 -32.36 -31.45
C GLY A 71 10.86 -33.29 -30.62
N ALA A 72 11.39 -34.41 -30.11
CA ALA A 72 10.66 -35.32 -29.24
C ALA A 72 10.30 -34.67 -27.88
N LEU A 73 11.24 -33.95 -27.27
CA LEU A 73 11.02 -33.18 -26.05
C LEU A 73 9.91 -32.13 -26.25
N LEU A 74 9.95 -31.37 -27.35
CA LEU A 74 8.98 -30.31 -27.63
C LEU A 74 7.56 -30.86 -27.80
N GLU A 75 7.39 -32.01 -28.45
CA GLU A 75 6.07 -32.66 -28.56
C GLU A 75 5.56 -33.17 -27.20
N GLU A 76 6.45 -33.65 -26.32
CA GLU A 76 6.10 -34.02 -24.95
C GLU A 76 5.65 -32.81 -24.11
N VAL A 77 6.40 -31.70 -24.17
CA VAL A 77 6.01 -30.43 -23.53
C VAL A 77 4.66 -29.96 -24.07
N ALA A 78 4.47 -29.95 -25.40
CA ALA A 78 3.22 -29.52 -26.01
C ALA A 78 2.02 -30.37 -25.55
N ARG A 79 2.22 -31.68 -25.40
CA ARG A 79 1.20 -32.62 -24.91
C ARG A 79 0.84 -32.38 -23.43
N GLU A 80 1.82 -32.22 -22.53
CA GLU A 80 1.54 -31.97 -21.10
C GLU A 80 0.90 -30.59 -20.88
N VAL A 81 1.35 -29.55 -21.60
CA VAL A 81 0.73 -28.22 -21.58
C VAL A 81 -0.72 -28.30 -22.03
N ALA A 82 -0.99 -28.98 -23.16
CA ALA A 82 -2.34 -29.13 -23.66
C ALA A 82 -3.24 -29.92 -22.69
N ALA A 83 -2.72 -30.99 -22.08
CA ALA A 83 -3.43 -31.79 -21.09
C ALA A 83 -3.74 -30.98 -19.81
N THR A 84 -2.81 -30.15 -19.38
CA THR A 84 -2.96 -29.26 -18.22
C THR A 84 -4.10 -28.27 -18.42
N ILE A 85 -4.13 -27.59 -19.57
CA ILE A 85 -5.20 -26.64 -19.93
C ILE A 85 -6.55 -27.36 -20.06
N ALA A 86 -6.58 -28.53 -20.73
CA ALA A 86 -7.79 -29.35 -20.85
C ALA A 86 -8.33 -29.80 -19.47
N GLY A 87 -7.45 -29.97 -18.49
CA GLY A 87 -7.78 -30.26 -17.09
C GLY A 87 -8.20 -29.04 -16.26
N GLY A 88 -8.40 -27.86 -16.88
CA GLY A 88 -8.88 -26.64 -16.23
C GLY A 88 -7.83 -25.90 -15.39
N ARG A 89 -6.54 -26.21 -15.58
CA ARG A 89 -5.43 -25.64 -14.81
C ARG A 89 -4.62 -24.66 -15.66
N LEU A 90 -3.98 -23.69 -15.03
CA LEU A 90 -3.03 -22.80 -15.69
C LEU A 90 -1.63 -23.45 -15.68
N PRO A 91 -1.04 -23.82 -16.83
CA PRO A 91 0.32 -24.34 -16.87
C PRO A 91 1.34 -23.24 -16.54
N VAL A 92 2.23 -23.56 -15.62
CA VAL A 92 3.46 -22.79 -15.35
C VAL A 92 4.63 -23.67 -15.77
N VAL A 93 5.20 -23.40 -16.94
CA VAL A 93 6.35 -24.15 -17.46
C VAL A 93 7.62 -23.55 -16.87
N LEU A 94 8.33 -24.35 -16.08
CA LEU A 94 9.67 -24.04 -15.59
C LEU A 94 10.65 -24.77 -16.49
N GLY A 95 11.32 -24.03 -17.37
CA GLY A 95 12.22 -24.62 -18.34
C GLY A 95 13.68 -24.59 -17.95
N GLY A 96 14.46 -25.39 -18.66
CA GLY A 96 15.87 -25.13 -18.88
C GLY A 96 16.04 -24.09 -19.99
N ASP A 97 16.59 -24.49 -21.14
CA ASP A 97 16.86 -23.56 -22.24
C ASP A 97 15.59 -23.09 -23.00
N HIS A 98 15.61 -21.89 -23.60
CA HIS A 98 14.44 -21.23 -24.20
C HIS A 98 13.89 -21.94 -25.44
N ALA A 99 14.63 -22.90 -26.03
CA ALA A 99 14.12 -23.68 -27.17
C ALA A 99 12.83 -24.43 -26.84
N ILE A 100 12.57 -24.73 -25.54
CA ILE A 100 11.33 -25.39 -25.10
C ILE A 100 10.06 -24.58 -25.38
N ALA A 101 10.19 -23.26 -25.58
CA ALA A 101 9.07 -22.36 -25.88
C ALA A 101 8.27 -22.82 -27.09
N ALA A 102 8.92 -23.43 -28.09
CA ALA A 102 8.25 -24.04 -29.23
C ALA A 102 7.21 -25.10 -28.79
N GLY A 103 7.57 -25.96 -27.82
CA GLY A 103 6.67 -26.96 -27.24
C GLY A 103 5.57 -26.32 -26.40
N THR A 104 5.95 -25.38 -25.51
CA THR A 104 5.02 -24.67 -24.63
C THR A 104 3.89 -24.02 -25.42
N TRP A 105 4.23 -23.14 -26.35
CA TRP A 105 3.24 -22.29 -27.02
C TRP A 105 2.45 -23.04 -28.11
N ARG A 106 3.01 -24.08 -28.72
CA ARG A 106 2.26 -25.01 -29.59
C ARG A 106 1.28 -25.84 -28.78
N GLY A 107 1.65 -26.30 -27.59
CA GLY A 107 0.76 -26.97 -26.64
C GLY A 107 -0.43 -26.10 -26.23
N VAL A 108 -0.18 -24.82 -25.92
CA VAL A 108 -1.25 -23.84 -25.69
C VAL A 108 -2.15 -23.75 -26.93
N GLY A 109 -1.57 -23.50 -28.10
CA GLY A 109 -2.34 -23.38 -29.34
C GLY A 109 -3.19 -24.62 -29.67
N ARG A 110 -2.67 -25.82 -29.37
CA ARG A 110 -3.36 -27.11 -29.50
C ARG A 110 -4.58 -27.21 -28.58
N ALA A 111 -4.44 -26.82 -27.31
CA ALA A 111 -5.56 -26.85 -26.37
C ALA A 111 -6.63 -25.78 -26.67
N LEU A 112 -6.21 -24.60 -27.13
CA LEU A 112 -7.14 -23.50 -27.42
C LEU A 112 -7.79 -23.59 -28.80
N GLY A 113 -7.25 -24.41 -29.71
CA GLY A 113 -7.64 -24.46 -31.12
C GLY A 113 -7.25 -23.20 -31.92
N GLN A 114 -6.53 -22.26 -31.30
CA GLN A 114 -6.05 -21.01 -31.89
C GLN A 114 -4.74 -20.59 -31.22
N ALA A 115 -3.89 -19.84 -31.92
CA ALA A 115 -2.66 -19.32 -31.32
C ALA A 115 -2.98 -18.26 -30.26
N PRO A 116 -2.35 -18.32 -29.06
CA PRO A 116 -2.43 -17.23 -28.10
C PRO A 116 -1.69 -16.00 -28.63
N GLY A 117 -2.03 -14.82 -28.13
CA GLY A 117 -1.08 -13.70 -28.19
C GLY A 117 0.12 -13.99 -27.28
N LEU A 118 1.28 -13.39 -27.52
CA LEU A 118 2.48 -13.70 -26.74
C LEU A 118 3.27 -12.45 -26.36
N LEU A 119 3.47 -12.27 -25.05
CA LEU A 119 4.49 -11.38 -24.50
C LEU A 119 5.78 -12.19 -24.34
N TRP A 120 6.79 -11.83 -25.13
CA TRP A 120 8.13 -12.42 -25.11
C TRP A 120 9.07 -11.47 -24.39
N ILE A 121 9.48 -11.80 -23.16
CA ILE A 121 10.33 -10.94 -22.34
C ILE A 121 11.73 -11.53 -22.36
N ASP A 122 12.65 -10.85 -23.05
CA ASP A 122 13.95 -11.41 -23.40
C ASP A 122 14.97 -10.30 -23.75
N ALA A 123 16.25 -10.55 -23.50
CA ALA A 123 17.36 -9.76 -24.01
C ALA A 123 17.61 -9.98 -25.51
N HIS A 124 17.32 -11.19 -25.99
CA HIS A 124 17.52 -11.69 -27.33
C HIS A 124 16.21 -11.67 -28.13
N LEU A 125 16.32 -11.88 -29.44
CA LEU A 125 15.14 -11.96 -30.32
C LEU A 125 14.68 -13.39 -30.55
N ASP A 126 15.58 -14.37 -30.40
CA ASP A 126 15.31 -15.79 -30.61
C ASP A 126 14.65 -16.10 -31.97
N ALA A 127 15.00 -15.29 -32.96
CA ALA A 127 14.38 -15.25 -34.26
C ALA A 127 15.31 -15.71 -35.38
N HIS A 128 16.41 -16.39 -35.04
CA HIS A 128 17.22 -17.06 -36.04
C HIS A 128 16.55 -18.29 -36.63
N THR A 129 16.90 -18.62 -37.87
CA THR A 129 16.65 -19.92 -38.50
C THR A 129 17.98 -20.68 -38.64
N PRO A 130 17.95 -21.98 -39.01
CA PRO A 130 19.18 -22.71 -39.34
C PRO A 130 20.04 -22.03 -40.42
N GLN A 131 19.45 -21.21 -41.29
CA GLN A 131 20.17 -20.49 -42.34
C GLN A 131 20.83 -19.20 -41.83
N THR A 132 20.28 -18.57 -40.80
CA THR A 132 20.76 -17.27 -40.30
C THR A 132 21.57 -17.37 -39.02
N SER A 133 21.47 -18.49 -38.29
CA SER A 133 22.17 -18.66 -37.01
C SER A 133 23.67 -18.88 -37.22
N PRO A 134 24.54 -18.03 -36.63
CA PRO A 134 25.99 -18.24 -36.66
C PRO A 134 26.42 -19.47 -35.83
N SER A 135 25.73 -19.73 -34.73
CA SER A 135 26.08 -20.79 -33.76
C SER A 135 25.42 -22.14 -34.06
N GLN A 136 24.35 -22.14 -34.86
CA GLN A 136 23.47 -23.30 -35.10
C GLN A 136 22.81 -23.86 -33.82
N ASN A 137 22.91 -23.15 -32.69
CA ASN A 137 22.25 -23.53 -31.45
C ASN A 137 20.75 -23.22 -31.56
N ALA A 138 19.91 -24.22 -31.26
CA ALA A 138 18.46 -24.07 -31.31
C ALA A 138 17.89 -23.10 -30.26
N HIS A 139 18.67 -22.74 -29.23
CA HIS A 139 18.32 -21.72 -28.23
C HIS A 139 17.87 -20.42 -28.90
N GLY A 140 18.58 -19.92 -29.92
CA GLY A 140 18.23 -18.65 -30.58
C GLY A 140 17.17 -18.75 -31.69
N MET A 141 16.44 -19.86 -31.79
CA MET A 141 15.47 -20.14 -32.86
C MET A 141 13.98 -20.27 -32.46
N PRO A 142 13.56 -20.31 -31.18
CA PRO A 142 12.19 -20.69 -30.83
C PRO A 142 11.14 -19.69 -31.30
N LEU A 143 11.40 -18.37 -31.26
CA LEU A 143 10.42 -17.38 -31.72
C LEU A 143 10.21 -17.46 -33.24
N ALA A 144 11.28 -17.63 -34.02
CA ALA A 144 11.15 -17.87 -35.46
C ALA A 144 10.32 -19.13 -35.74
N ALA A 145 10.58 -20.23 -35.03
CA ALA A 145 9.87 -21.49 -35.20
C ALA A 145 8.37 -21.38 -34.84
N LEU A 146 8.04 -20.62 -33.80
CA LEU A 146 6.66 -20.32 -33.41
C LEU A 146 5.94 -19.46 -34.46
N LEU A 147 6.65 -18.60 -35.16
CA LEU A 147 6.14 -17.86 -36.32
C LEU A 147 6.15 -18.70 -37.62
N GLY A 148 6.57 -19.97 -37.58
CA GLY A 148 6.57 -20.89 -38.71
C GLY A 148 7.80 -20.81 -39.62
N ALA A 149 8.94 -20.33 -39.13
CA ALA A 149 10.22 -20.36 -39.84
C ALA A 149 11.29 -21.06 -38.99
N GLY A 150 11.93 -22.10 -39.50
CA GLY A 150 12.97 -22.80 -38.75
C GLY A 150 13.09 -24.27 -39.11
N ALA A 151 13.77 -25.03 -38.24
CA ALA A 151 13.94 -26.47 -38.40
C ALA A 151 12.60 -27.22 -38.26
N PRO A 152 12.34 -28.27 -39.08
CA PRO A 152 11.11 -29.07 -39.00
C PRO A 152 10.79 -29.62 -37.61
N GLU A 153 11.83 -29.94 -36.83
CA GLU A 153 11.72 -30.45 -35.46
C GLU A 153 11.07 -29.45 -34.50
N MET A 154 11.14 -28.14 -34.79
CA MET A 154 10.53 -27.08 -34.00
C MET A 154 9.24 -26.53 -34.63
N THR A 155 9.17 -26.49 -35.97
CA THR A 155 8.00 -25.96 -36.69
C THR A 155 6.89 -26.99 -36.92
N GLY A 156 7.22 -28.28 -36.94
CA GLY A 156 6.32 -29.38 -37.28
C GLY A 156 5.42 -29.86 -36.14
N LEU A 157 5.47 -29.20 -34.98
CA LEU A 157 4.66 -29.52 -33.81
C LEU A 157 3.17 -29.22 -34.05
N ALA A 158 2.30 -30.04 -33.47
CA ALA A 158 0.85 -29.85 -33.58
C ALA A 158 0.40 -28.55 -32.88
N GLY A 159 -0.37 -27.73 -33.60
CA GLY A 159 -0.89 -26.44 -33.12
C GLY A 159 -0.62 -25.32 -34.13
N PRO A 160 -1.41 -24.23 -34.13
CA PRO A 160 -1.22 -23.12 -35.05
C PRO A 160 0.08 -22.35 -34.76
N ALA A 161 0.67 -21.76 -35.80
CA ALA A 161 1.75 -20.79 -35.64
C ALA A 161 1.22 -19.51 -34.99
N LEU A 162 2.08 -18.78 -34.29
CA LEU A 162 1.71 -17.50 -33.69
C LEU A 162 1.31 -16.49 -34.77
N ASP A 163 0.30 -15.68 -34.45
CA ASP A 163 -0.05 -14.50 -35.23
C ASP A 163 0.98 -13.40 -34.90
N PRO A 164 1.84 -13.01 -35.85
CA PRO A 164 2.88 -12.00 -35.60
C PRO A 164 2.33 -10.65 -35.09
N ALA A 165 1.11 -10.29 -35.50
CA ALA A 165 0.46 -9.05 -35.06
C ALA A 165 0.12 -9.06 -33.56
N ARG A 166 0.11 -10.24 -32.93
CA ARG A 166 -0.14 -10.47 -31.51
C ARG A 166 1.08 -10.98 -30.77
N VAL A 167 2.27 -10.74 -31.31
CA VAL A 167 3.54 -10.96 -30.61
C VAL A 167 4.17 -9.61 -30.29
N ALA A 168 4.61 -9.47 -29.05
CA ALA A 168 5.38 -8.33 -28.58
C ALA A 168 6.61 -8.81 -27.81
N VAL A 169 7.79 -8.36 -28.24
CA VAL A 169 9.08 -8.67 -27.61
C VAL A 169 9.51 -7.48 -26.74
N ILE A 170 9.92 -7.70 -25.50
CA ILE A 170 10.23 -6.65 -24.51
C ILE A 170 11.58 -6.94 -23.85
N GLY A 171 12.45 -5.93 -23.77
CA GLY A 171 13.74 -6.03 -23.05
C GLY A 171 14.96 -6.22 -23.97
N VAL A 172 14.72 -6.21 -25.29
CA VAL A 172 15.71 -6.54 -26.31
C VAL A 172 16.89 -5.58 -26.30
N ARG A 173 18.10 -6.15 -26.34
CA ARG A 173 19.36 -5.39 -26.36
C ARG A 173 20.55 -6.15 -26.97
N SER A 174 20.40 -7.44 -27.29
CA SER A 174 21.45 -8.27 -27.89
C SER A 174 20.83 -9.09 -29.03
N TYR A 175 21.15 -8.76 -30.28
CA TYR A 175 20.58 -9.43 -31.45
C TYR A 175 21.38 -9.13 -32.72
N GLU A 176 21.14 -9.94 -33.75
CA GLU A 176 21.69 -9.76 -35.08
C GLU A 176 20.65 -9.13 -36.04
N ASP A 177 21.13 -8.41 -37.06
CA ASP A 177 20.25 -7.70 -37.99
C ASP A 177 19.27 -8.63 -38.71
N GLU A 178 19.68 -9.86 -39.03
CA GLU A 178 18.87 -10.87 -39.70
C GLU A 178 17.58 -11.19 -38.93
N GLU A 179 17.68 -11.30 -37.60
CA GLU A 179 16.54 -11.56 -36.71
C GLU A 179 15.56 -10.40 -36.72
N MET A 180 16.09 -9.17 -36.57
CA MET A 180 15.28 -7.96 -36.59
C MET A 180 14.56 -7.79 -37.93
N ARG A 181 15.23 -8.09 -39.06
CA ARG A 181 14.61 -8.07 -40.39
C ARG A 181 13.48 -9.09 -40.50
N LEU A 182 13.64 -10.31 -39.97
CA LEU A 182 12.59 -11.33 -39.97
C LEU A 182 11.37 -10.89 -39.17
N LEU A 183 11.57 -10.38 -37.95
CA LEU A 183 10.49 -9.92 -37.09
C LEU A 183 9.76 -8.70 -37.68
N ALA A 184 10.51 -7.73 -38.23
CA ALA A 184 9.96 -6.55 -38.88
C ALA A 184 9.14 -6.92 -40.13
N ALA A 185 9.64 -7.82 -40.98
CA ALA A 185 8.93 -8.30 -42.16
C ALA A 185 7.60 -9.01 -41.80
N ARG A 186 7.51 -9.54 -40.58
CA ARG A 186 6.32 -10.20 -40.05
C ARG A 186 5.44 -9.29 -39.19
N SER A 187 5.79 -8.01 -39.02
CA SER A 187 5.04 -7.09 -38.15
C SER A 187 4.99 -7.48 -36.67
N VAL A 188 6.00 -8.19 -36.17
CA VAL A 188 6.20 -8.38 -34.72
C VAL A 188 6.66 -7.06 -34.11
N ARG A 189 6.11 -6.69 -32.95
CA ARG A 189 6.51 -5.45 -32.26
C ARG A 189 7.65 -5.74 -31.29
N VAL A 190 8.78 -5.08 -31.47
CA VAL A 190 9.96 -5.21 -30.59
C VAL A 190 10.18 -3.93 -29.80
N TYR A 191 10.20 -4.02 -28.47
CA TYR A 191 10.49 -2.93 -27.55
C TYR A 191 11.88 -3.11 -26.92
N GLY A 192 12.87 -2.42 -27.47
CA GLY A 192 14.23 -2.45 -26.95
C GLY A 192 14.43 -1.58 -25.70
N MET A 193 15.52 -1.81 -24.96
CA MET A 193 15.80 -1.10 -23.71
C MET A 193 15.88 0.43 -23.84
N ALA A 194 16.32 0.96 -24.99
CA ALA A 194 16.36 2.41 -25.22
C ALA A 194 14.96 3.04 -25.24
N GLU A 195 13.95 2.33 -25.76
CA GLU A 195 12.56 2.79 -25.72
C GLU A 195 11.99 2.68 -24.31
N ILE A 196 12.26 1.58 -23.62
CA ILE A 196 11.82 1.34 -22.24
C ILE A 196 12.36 2.41 -21.30
N ARG A 197 13.64 2.76 -21.39
CA ARG A 197 14.25 3.82 -20.55
C ARG A 197 13.61 5.19 -20.81
N ARG A 198 13.19 5.47 -22.06
CA ARG A 198 12.55 6.74 -22.41
C ARG A 198 11.11 6.84 -21.92
N ARG A 199 10.36 5.73 -22.00
CA ARG A 199 8.90 5.71 -21.77
C ARG A 199 8.49 5.16 -20.40
N GLY A 200 9.38 4.44 -19.73
CA GLY A 200 9.08 3.59 -18.59
C GLY A 200 8.52 2.22 -19.00
N LEU A 201 8.90 1.17 -18.27
CA LEU A 201 8.47 -0.20 -18.56
C LEU A 201 6.96 -0.38 -18.45
N ALA A 202 6.32 0.23 -17.45
CA ALA A 202 4.87 0.11 -17.26
C ALA A 202 4.07 0.57 -18.49
N ALA A 203 4.46 1.70 -19.10
CA ALA A 203 3.79 2.23 -20.30
C ALA A 203 4.00 1.33 -21.53
N VAL A 204 5.23 0.84 -21.72
CA VAL A 204 5.57 -0.11 -22.80
C VAL A 204 4.79 -1.42 -22.62
N PHE A 205 4.78 -1.96 -21.41
CA PHE A 205 4.11 -3.21 -21.10
C PHE A 205 2.60 -3.11 -21.28
N ALA A 206 1.97 -2.00 -20.87
CA ALA A 206 0.54 -1.77 -21.10
C ALA A 206 0.18 -1.76 -22.60
N GLU A 207 1.00 -1.11 -23.44
CA GLU A 207 0.83 -1.12 -24.90
C GLU A 207 1.01 -2.53 -25.48
N ALA A 208 2.05 -3.25 -25.03
CA ALA A 208 2.30 -4.62 -25.45
C ALA A 208 1.15 -5.55 -25.05
N LEU A 209 0.65 -5.46 -23.81
CA LEU A 209 -0.47 -6.25 -23.33
C LEU A 209 -1.75 -5.94 -24.12
N ALA A 210 -2.02 -4.67 -24.41
CA ALA A 210 -3.15 -4.27 -25.26
C ALA A 210 -3.02 -4.83 -26.69
N ARG A 211 -1.81 -4.89 -27.25
CA ARG A 211 -1.57 -5.51 -28.57
C ARG A 211 -1.88 -7.00 -28.55
N VAL A 212 -1.41 -7.74 -27.53
CA VAL A 212 -1.55 -9.20 -27.51
C VAL A 212 -2.93 -9.67 -27.03
N ALA A 213 -3.62 -8.89 -26.19
CA ALA A 213 -4.84 -9.30 -25.48
C ALA A 213 -6.00 -8.30 -25.55
N GLY A 214 -5.89 -7.20 -26.32
CA GLY A 214 -6.84 -6.08 -26.31
C GLY A 214 -8.24 -6.38 -26.85
N ASP A 215 -8.42 -7.46 -27.61
CA ASP A 215 -9.72 -7.95 -28.07
C ASP A 215 -10.34 -9.03 -27.18
N GLY A 216 -9.75 -9.23 -25.99
CA GLY A 216 -10.20 -10.23 -25.03
C GLY A 216 -9.78 -11.67 -25.35
N ARG A 217 -9.00 -11.90 -26.43
CA ARG A 217 -8.46 -13.22 -26.73
C ARG A 217 -7.37 -13.65 -25.73
N PRO A 218 -7.12 -14.96 -25.59
CA PRO A 218 -6.08 -15.48 -24.72
C PRO A 218 -4.67 -15.01 -25.10
N PHE A 219 -3.81 -14.88 -24.10
CA PHE A 219 -2.41 -14.55 -24.26
C PHE A 219 -1.51 -15.36 -23.33
N GLY A 220 -0.21 -15.37 -23.61
CA GLY A 220 0.83 -16.02 -22.83
C GLY A 220 1.91 -15.06 -22.34
N LEU A 221 2.61 -15.47 -21.28
CA LEU A 221 3.81 -14.83 -20.77
C LEU A 221 5.01 -15.78 -20.93
N SER A 222 5.96 -15.45 -21.79
CA SER A 222 7.27 -16.13 -21.84
C SER A 222 8.32 -15.21 -21.25
N ILE A 223 8.91 -15.62 -20.13
CA ILE A 223 9.87 -14.85 -19.35
C ILE A 223 11.22 -15.57 -19.44
N ASP A 224 12.08 -15.05 -20.31
CA ASP A 224 13.50 -15.36 -20.27
C ASP A 224 14.16 -14.51 -19.18
N LEU A 225 14.86 -15.17 -18.25
CA LEU A 225 15.57 -14.49 -17.17
C LEU A 225 16.80 -13.72 -17.68
N ASP A 226 17.31 -14.00 -18.88
CA ASP A 226 18.33 -13.19 -19.57
C ASP A 226 17.83 -11.75 -19.80
N ALA A 227 16.52 -11.49 -19.81
CA ALA A 227 15.94 -10.15 -19.89
C ALA A 227 16.34 -9.23 -18.71
N LEU A 228 16.68 -9.81 -17.56
CA LEU A 228 16.98 -9.08 -16.32
C LEU A 228 18.42 -8.53 -16.31
N ASP A 229 18.66 -7.49 -15.51
CA ASP A 229 20.02 -7.00 -15.28
C ASP A 229 20.86 -8.06 -14.51
N PRO A 230 22.02 -8.49 -15.03
CA PRO A 230 22.83 -9.53 -14.41
C PRO A 230 23.35 -9.19 -13.00
N ARG A 231 23.35 -7.91 -12.60
CA ARG A 231 23.67 -7.52 -11.21
C ARG A 231 22.62 -7.99 -10.22
N ALA A 232 21.36 -8.09 -10.66
CA ALA A 232 20.23 -8.56 -9.86
C ALA A 232 19.88 -10.03 -10.14
N ALA A 233 20.24 -10.54 -11.32
CA ALA A 233 19.95 -11.91 -11.76
C ALA A 233 21.15 -12.52 -12.52
N PRO A 234 22.26 -12.86 -11.84
CA PRO A 234 23.48 -13.37 -12.49
C PRO A 234 23.37 -14.82 -12.99
N GLY A 235 22.37 -15.55 -12.51
CA GLY A 235 22.18 -16.99 -12.64
C GLY A 235 21.51 -17.40 -13.93
N VAL A 236 22.01 -16.92 -15.07
CA VAL A 236 21.38 -17.12 -16.38
C VAL A 236 22.37 -17.61 -17.44
N THR A 237 21.88 -18.09 -18.59
CA THR A 237 22.72 -18.69 -19.65
C THR A 237 23.54 -17.64 -20.38
N THR A 238 22.91 -16.54 -20.82
CA THR A 238 23.54 -15.50 -21.64
C THR A 238 23.32 -14.11 -21.01
N PRO A 239 24.02 -13.79 -19.90
CA PRO A 239 23.81 -12.53 -19.20
C PRO A 239 24.25 -11.34 -20.06
N VAL A 240 23.33 -10.41 -20.31
CA VAL A 240 23.61 -9.15 -21.02
C VAL A 240 23.40 -7.97 -20.08
N ALA A 241 24.36 -7.04 -20.01
CA ALA A 241 24.25 -5.87 -19.14
C ALA A 241 23.07 -4.96 -19.50
N ASP A 242 22.71 -4.06 -18.58
CA ASP A 242 21.68 -3.03 -18.74
C ASP A 242 20.27 -3.57 -19.08
N GLY A 243 19.90 -4.70 -18.45
CA GLY A 243 18.59 -5.34 -18.57
C GLY A 243 17.50 -4.71 -17.71
N LEU A 244 16.37 -5.39 -17.62
CA LEU A 244 15.20 -4.95 -16.85
C LEU A 244 15.46 -5.05 -15.35
N ALA A 245 14.99 -4.07 -14.59
CA ALA A 245 14.96 -4.16 -13.13
C ALA A 245 13.83 -5.11 -12.69
N VAL A 246 14.15 -6.05 -11.79
CA VAL A 246 13.20 -7.06 -11.29
C VAL A 246 11.92 -6.42 -10.74
N ALA A 247 12.04 -5.35 -9.95
CA ALA A 247 10.90 -4.67 -9.36
C ALA A 247 9.98 -4.01 -10.39
N GLU A 248 10.54 -3.39 -11.43
CA GLU A 248 9.76 -2.76 -12.50
C GLU A 248 9.00 -3.82 -13.31
N LEU A 249 9.66 -4.94 -13.64
CA LEU A 249 9.03 -6.02 -14.39
C LEU A 249 7.95 -6.73 -13.55
N ALA A 250 8.22 -6.99 -12.26
CA ALA A 250 7.22 -7.50 -11.34
C ALA A 250 5.99 -6.57 -11.27
N GLY A 251 6.21 -5.25 -11.20
CA GLY A 251 5.17 -4.23 -11.28
C GLY A 251 4.34 -4.35 -12.55
N ALA A 252 4.99 -4.46 -13.71
CA ALA A 252 4.32 -4.58 -15.01
C ALA A 252 3.53 -5.89 -15.17
N LEU A 253 4.02 -7.00 -14.61
CA LEU A 253 3.36 -8.30 -14.64
C LEU A 253 2.15 -8.41 -13.71
N ALA A 254 1.95 -7.46 -12.79
CA ALA A 254 0.93 -7.51 -11.74
C ALA A 254 -0.43 -8.02 -12.25
N GLY A 255 -0.88 -9.16 -11.74
CA GLY A 255 -2.19 -9.73 -12.05
C GLY A 255 -2.40 -10.24 -13.47
N CYS A 256 -1.37 -10.21 -14.33
CA CYS A 256 -1.46 -10.72 -15.70
C CYS A 256 -1.81 -12.22 -15.75
N GLY A 257 -1.38 -13.00 -14.76
CA GLY A 257 -1.68 -14.43 -14.61
C GLY A 257 -3.11 -14.74 -14.15
N ARG A 258 -3.94 -13.73 -13.89
CA ARG A 258 -5.34 -13.89 -13.41
C ARG A 258 -6.37 -13.44 -14.45
N GLY A 259 -7.65 -13.69 -14.17
CA GLY A 259 -8.76 -13.14 -14.97
C GLY A 259 -9.14 -13.97 -16.21
N GLY A 260 -8.73 -15.23 -16.28
CA GLY A 260 -9.17 -16.20 -17.30
C GLY A 260 -8.68 -15.96 -18.73
N ARG A 261 -7.75 -15.01 -18.94
CA ARG A 261 -7.17 -14.68 -20.26
C ARG A 261 -5.72 -15.11 -20.43
N CYS A 262 -4.95 -15.22 -19.35
CA CYS A 262 -3.63 -15.82 -19.40
C CYS A 262 -3.78 -17.33 -19.60
N ALA A 263 -3.15 -17.86 -20.65
CA ALA A 263 -3.25 -19.26 -21.03
C ALA A 263 -2.08 -20.11 -20.53
N ALA A 264 -0.92 -19.50 -20.31
CA ALA A 264 0.26 -20.13 -19.73
C ALA A 264 1.27 -19.07 -19.26
N VAL A 265 2.12 -19.46 -18.31
CA VAL A 265 3.34 -18.72 -17.94
C VAL A 265 4.52 -19.65 -18.15
N GLU A 266 5.57 -19.15 -18.78
CA GLU A 266 6.84 -19.84 -19.01
C GLU A 266 7.98 -19.03 -18.39
N ILE A 267 8.82 -19.67 -17.59
CA ILE A 267 10.03 -19.07 -16.99
C ILE A 267 11.20 -19.99 -17.31
N VAL A 268 12.22 -19.47 -17.98
CA VAL A 268 13.34 -20.25 -18.55
C VAL A 268 14.70 -19.65 -18.19
N GLU A 269 15.77 -20.33 -18.61
CA GLU A 269 17.17 -19.89 -18.55
C GLU A 269 17.78 -19.74 -17.15
N TYR A 270 17.12 -20.25 -16.11
CA TYR A 270 17.72 -20.27 -14.78
C TYR A 270 18.87 -21.29 -14.70
N CYS A 271 20.07 -20.80 -14.40
CA CYS A 271 21.29 -21.56 -14.19
C CYS A 271 21.73 -21.55 -12.71
N PRO A 272 21.35 -22.55 -11.88
CA PRO A 272 21.62 -22.55 -10.45
C PRO A 272 23.12 -22.50 -10.10
N ALA A 273 23.97 -23.09 -10.94
CA ALA A 273 25.42 -23.08 -10.76
C ALA A 273 26.05 -21.67 -10.80
N ARG A 274 25.34 -20.70 -11.39
CA ARG A 274 25.76 -19.29 -11.48
C ARG A 274 25.07 -18.39 -10.43
N ASP A 275 24.17 -18.94 -9.61
CA ASP A 275 23.35 -18.18 -8.66
C ASP A 275 23.66 -18.55 -7.20
N ALA A 276 24.92 -18.42 -6.80
CA ALA A 276 25.38 -18.84 -5.47
C ALA A 276 24.61 -18.18 -4.31
N GLN A 277 24.06 -16.98 -4.53
CA GLN A 277 23.28 -16.21 -3.56
C GLN A 277 21.76 -16.39 -3.72
N GLY A 278 21.30 -17.13 -4.73
CA GLY A 278 19.88 -17.34 -5.01
C GLY A 278 19.13 -16.09 -5.48
N LEU A 279 19.85 -15.08 -6.03
CA LEU A 279 19.26 -13.80 -6.45
C LEU A 279 18.34 -13.98 -7.65
N THR A 280 18.76 -14.81 -8.60
CA THR A 280 18.00 -15.08 -9.83
C THR A 280 16.80 -15.96 -9.55
N ALA A 281 16.96 -16.97 -8.69
CA ALA A 281 15.83 -17.75 -8.20
C ALA A 281 14.79 -16.88 -7.49
N ARG A 282 15.24 -15.93 -6.65
CA ARG A 282 14.35 -14.98 -5.98
C ARG A 282 13.62 -14.10 -6.99
N ALA A 283 14.32 -13.58 -7.99
CA ALA A 283 13.72 -12.78 -9.06
C ALA A 283 12.63 -13.57 -9.79
N ALA A 284 12.90 -14.81 -10.22
CA ALA A 284 11.91 -15.67 -10.88
C ALA A 284 10.66 -15.90 -10.00
N ILE A 285 10.87 -16.13 -8.70
CA ILE A 285 9.80 -16.29 -7.72
C ILE A 285 8.96 -15.01 -7.59
N ASP A 286 9.62 -13.85 -7.50
CA ASP A 286 8.96 -12.54 -7.36
C ASP A 286 8.16 -12.18 -8.61
N LEU A 287 8.68 -12.47 -9.81
CA LEU A 287 7.98 -12.26 -11.07
C LEU A 287 6.73 -13.13 -11.17
N LEU A 288 6.82 -14.42 -10.79
CA LEU A 288 5.65 -15.31 -10.78
C LEU A 288 4.62 -14.87 -9.73
N GLU A 289 5.05 -14.56 -8.51
CA GLU A 289 4.16 -14.08 -7.44
C GLU A 289 3.44 -12.81 -7.89
N ALA A 290 4.16 -11.89 -8.52
CA ALA A 290 3.59 -10.67 -9.06
C ALA A 290 2.61 -10.93 -10.21
N ALA A 291 2.94 -11.82 -11.14
CA ALA A 291 2.03 -12.22 -12.23
C ALA A 291 0.73 -12.84 -11.68
N CYS A 292 0.83 -13.61 -10.60
CA CYS A 292 -0.28 -14.32 -9.98
C CYS A 292 -1.01 -13.52 -8.90
N ARG A 293 -0.61 -12.30 -8.54
CA ARG A 293 -1.28 -11.51 -7.50
C ARG A 293 -2.66 -11.01 -7.98
N PRO A 294 -3.67 -10.89 -7.12
CA PRO A 294 -4.91 -10.18 -7.49
C PRO A 294 -4.63 -8.71 -7.81
N ASP A 295 -5.30 -8.19 -8.83
CA ASP A 295 -5.26 -6.75 -9.14
C ASP A 295 -6.02 -5.93 -8.07
N GLY A 296 -5.89 -4.61 -8.13
CA GLY A 296 -6.56 -3.72 -7.17
C GLY A 296 -8.10 -3.86 -7.16
N ALA A 297 -8.73 -4.23 -8.29
CA ALA A 297 -10.17 -4.39 -8.37
C ALA A 297 -10.65 -5.67 -7.67
N GLU A 298 -9.92 -6.78 -7.85
CA GLU A 298 -10.18 -8.04 -7.17
C GLU A 298 -9.98 -7.92 -5.66
N LEU A 299 -8.88 -7.31 -5.21
CA LEU A 299 -8.63 -7.09 -3.78
C LEU A 299 -9.78 -6.30 -3.11
N ARG A 300 -10.29 -5.24 -3.77
CA ARG A 300 -11.46 -4.51 -3.26
C ARG A 300 -12.74 -5.33 -3.25
N ARG A 301 -12.97 -6.20 -4.25
CA ARG A 301 -14.13 -7.13 -4.23
C ARG A 301 -14.02 -8.11 -3.07
N GLN A 302 -12.83 -8.63 -2.80
CA GLN A 302 -12.61 -9.54 -1.68
C GLN A 302 -12.84 -8.85 -0.34
N GLU A 303 -12.38 -7.61 -0.17
CA GLU A 303 -12.67 -6.80 1.01
C GLU A 303 -14.18 -6.54 1.15
N ALA A 304 -14.85 -6.11 0.08
CA ALA A 304 -16.29 -5.82 0.11
C ALA A 304 -17.16 -7.05 0.41
N THR A 305 -16.70 -8.26 0.02
CA THR A 305 -17.46 -9.51 0.23
C THR A 305 -17.20 -10.17 1.59
N ARG A 306 -16.02 -9.94 2.18
CA ARG A 306 -15.60 -10.60 3.43
C ARG A 306 -15.49 -9.66 4.63
N GLY A 307 -15.27 -8.37 4.39
CA GLY A 307 -15.17 -7.33 5.40
C GLY A 307 -16.53 -6.78 5.83
N ALA A 308 -16.55 -6.11 6.97
CA ALA A 308 -17.72 -5.32 7.37
C ALA A 308 -17.83 -4.06 6.49
N ASN A 309 -19.06 -3.70 6.11
CA ASN A 309 -19.33 -2.52 5.29
C ASN A 309 -19.39 -1.24 6.15
N ASN A 310 -18.30 -0.90 6.83
CA ASN A 310 -18.21 0.23 7.76
C ASN A 310 -17.22 1.32 7.32
N TYR A 311 -16.64 1.20 6.12
CA TYR A 311 -15.80 2.20 5.47
C TYR A 311 -16.20 2.35 3.99
N ALA A 312 -15.92 3.52 3.41
CA ALA A 312 -15.99 3.77 1.98
C ALA A 312 -14.60 4.20 1.46
N PRO A 313 -13.67 3.25 1.24
CA PRO A 313 -12.33 3.55 0.74
C PRO A 313 -12.35 4.14 -0.67
N LEU A 314 -11.40 5.03 -0.97
CA LEU A 314 -11.16 5.46 -2.35
C LEU A 314 -10.58 4.29 -3.17
N PRO A 315 -10.76 4.25 -4.51
CA PRO A 315 -10.47 3.07 -5.34
C PRO A 315 -8.97 2.87 -5.63
N ALA A 316 -8.13 2.81 -4.60
CA ALA A 316 -6.71 2.46 -4.66
C ALA A 316 -6.38 1.41 -3.58
N VAL A 317 -5.49 0.47 -3.90
CA VAL A 317 -5.07 -0.59 -2.97
C VAL A 317 -3.56 -0.49 -2.79
N PHE A 318 -3.12 0.09 -1.67
CA PHE A 318 -1.71 0.35 -1.42
C PHE A 318 -0.94 -0.91 -1.04
N ALA A 319 0.23 -1.11 -1.65
CA ALA A 319 1.12 -2.24 -1.44
C ALA A 319 2.37 -1.86 -0.63
N SER A 320 2.88 -0.65 -0.82
CA SER A 320 4.08 -0.17 -0.12
C SER A 320 4.03 1.35 0.09
N GLY A 321 4.83 1.84 1.04
CA GLY A 321 5.02 3.27 1.26
C GLY A 321 6.42 3.58 1.76
N SER A 322 6.94 4.75 1.37
CA SER A 322 8.24 5.27 1.80
C SER A 322 8.19 6.79 1.87
N GLY A 323 8.51 7.37 3.03
CA GLY A 323 8.42 8.82 3.23
C GLY A 323 7.00 9.31 3.00
N CYS A 324 6.81 10.21 2.03
CA CYS A 324 5.49 10.76 1.70
C CYS A 324 4.80 10.04 0.54
N TRP A 325 5.40 8.97 -0.01
CA TRP A 325 4.88 8.29 -1.19
C TRP A 325 4.32 6.92 -0.84
N LEU A 326 3.21 6.58 -1.50
CA LEU A 326 2.59 5.27 -1.50
C LEU A 326 2.62 4.69 -2.92
N THR A 327 2.75 3.38 -3.02
CA THR A 327 2.65 2.65 -4.29
C THR A 327 1.50 1.65 -4.18
N ASP A 328 0.58 1.66 -5.13
CA ASP A 328 -0.51 0.68 -5.20
C ASP A 328 -0.06 -0.67 -5.79
N VAL A 329 -0.92 -1.67 -5.67
CA VAL A 329 -0.73 -3.00 -6.24
C VAL A 329 -0.65 -3.01 -7.76
N ASP A 330 -1.04 -1.92 -8.43
CA ASP A 330 -0.96 -1.74 -9.87
C ASP A 330 0.30 -0.93 -10.26
N GLY A 331 1.15 -0.59 -9.29
CA GLY A 331 2.44 0.09 -9.48
C GLY A 331 2.36 1.62 -9.57
N LYS A 332 1.19 2.23 -9.38
CA LYS A 332 1.04 3.69 -9.41
C LYS A 332 1.50 4.32 -8.10
N HIS A 333 2.19 5.45 -8.20
CA HIS A 333 2.65 6.23 -7.06
C HIS A 333 1.68 7.35 -6.68
N TYR A 334 1.57 7.61 -5.38
CA TYR A 334 0.68 8.60 -4.80
C TYR A 334 1.41 9.39 -3.71
N LEU A 335 1.36 10.72 -3.77
CA LEU A 335 1.79 11.58 -2.68
C LEU A 335 0.71 11.58 -1.58
N ASP A 336 1.09 11.20 -0.36
CA ASP A 336 0.21 11.16 0.80
C ASP A 336 0.11 12.56 1.46
N LEU A 337 -1.06 13.19 1.29
CA LEU A 337 -1.43 14.43 1.96
C LEU A 337 -2.46 14.18 3.08
N MET A 338 -2.55 12.96 3.62
CA MET A 338 -3.50 12.59 4.68
C MET A 338 -2.82 11.93 5.91
N SER A 339 -1.72 11.23 5.69
CA SER A 339 -0.89 10.57 6.73
C SER A 339 -1.70 9.69 7.67
N ALA A 340 -2.66 8.94 7.14
CA ALA A 340 -3.65 8.19 7.91
C ALA A 340 -4.22 9.01 9.10
N TYR A 341 -4.78 10.19 8.79
CA TYR A 341 -5.38 11.09 9.78
C TYR A 341 -4.39 11.64 10.81
N SER A 342 -3.15 11.94 10.37
CA SER A 342 -1.98 12.38 11.16
C SER A 342 -1.24 11.30 11.96
N ALA A 343 -1.54 10.01 11.77
CA ALA A 343 -0.79 8.92 12.40
C ALA A 343 0.61 8.69 11.81
N VAL A 344 0.78 8.91 10.50
CA VAL A 344 2.05 8.72 9.78
C VAL A 344 2.83 10.03 9.71
N SER A 345 3.01 10.70 10.85
CA SER A 345 3.67 12.01 10.90
C SER A 345 5.16 11.97 10.53
N PHE A 346 5.82 10.82 10.63
CA PHE A 346 7.24 10.63 10.30
C PHE A 346 7.46 10.16 8.84
N GLY A 347 6.38 9.91 8.10
CA GLY A 347 6.43 9.26 6.80
C GLY A 347 6.35 7.73 6.91
N HIS A 348 5.95 7.11 5.81
CA HIS A 348 5.77 5.66 5.71
C HIS A 348 7.11 4.94 5.81
N ALA A 349 7.11 3.83 6.57
CA ALA A 349 8.26 2.95 6.75
C ALA A 349 9.56 3.69 7.16
N HIS A 350 9.46 4.67 8.06
CA HIS A 350 10.63 5.41 8.54
C HIS A 350 11.74 4.47 9.04
N PRO A 351 12.98 4.52 8.49
CA PRO A 351 14.00 3.49 8.73
C PRO A 351 14.32 3.27 10.22
N ARG A 352 14.41 4.35 11.01
CA ARG A 352 14.65 4.26 12.46
C ARG A 352 13.52 3.56 13.20
N LEU A 353 12.26 3.84 12.84
CA LEU A 353 11.09 3.23 13.48
C LEU A 353 10.96 1.74 13.12
N VAL A 354 11.19 1.39 11.85
CA VAL A 354 11.18 0.00 11.39
C VAL A 354 12.30 -0.80 12.08
N ALA A 355 13.51 -0.24 12.15
CA ALA A 355 14.63 -0.90 12.84
C ALA A 355 14.33 -1.13 14.33
N THR A 356 13.78 -0.13 15.04
CA THR A 356 13.38 -0.25 16.44
C THR A 356 12.29 -1.30 16.64
N LEU A 357 11.26 -1.30 15.77
CA LEU A 357 10.19 -2.29 15.79
C LEU A 357 10.75 -3.70 15.61
N SER A 358 11.55 -3.93 14.57
CA SER A 358 12.11 -5.25 14.28
C SER A 358 13.03 -5.75 15.40
N ALA A 359 13.93 -4.89 15.91
CA ALA A 359 14.85 -5.25 16.97
C ALA A 359 14.12 -5.59 18.28
N GLN A 360 13.12 -4.79 18.67
CA GLN A 360 12.38 -5.06 19.90
C GLN A 360 11.43 -6.26 19.74
N ALA A 361 10.83 -6.47 18.57
CA ALA A 361 9.99 -7.64 18.30
C ALA A 361 10.78 -8.95 18.37
N ALA A 362 12.03 -8.96 17.88
CA ALA A 362 12.93 -10.11 18.00
C ALA A 362 13.36 -10.39 19.46
N ARG A 363 13.26 -9.40 20.36
CA ARG A 363 13.68 -9.52 21.77
C ARG A 363 12.52 -9.83 22.71
N LEU A 364 11.50 -8.97 22.75
CA LEU A 364 10.34 -9.12 23.64
C LEU A 364 9.20 -8.20 23.19
N ALA A 365 8.03 -8.75 22.87
CA ALA A 365 6.87 -7.95 22.50
C ALA A 365 5.96 -7.61 23.69
N VAL A 366 5.34 -8.63 24.31
CA VAL A 366 4.25 -8.44 25.29
C VAL A 366 4.43 -9.39 26.47
N THR A 367 4.25 -8.87 27.68
CA THR A 367 4.27 -9.63 28.94
C THR A 367 3.00 -9.44 29.78
N SER A 368 2.00 -8.72 29.26
CA SER A 368 0.94 -8.06 30.05
C SER A 368 1.49 -7.05 31.07
N ARG A 369 0.59 -6.42 31.84
CA ARG A 369 0.91 -5.52 32.96
C ARG A 369 1.08 -6.25 34.30
N ALA A 370 0.92 -7.57 34.35
CA ALA A 370 1.20 -8.39 35.52
C ALA A 370 2.70 -8.49 35.83
N TYR A 371 3.55 -8.32 34.81
CA TYR A 371 5.00 -8.32 34.93
C TYR A 371 5.57 -6.99 34.40
N ALA A 372 6.66 -6.53 35.00
CA ALA A 372 7.41 -5.39 34.49
C ALA A 372 8.13 -5.76 33.18
N ASN A 373 8.34 -4.76 32.34
CA ASN A 373 9.26 -4.84 31.21
C ASN A 373 10.22 -3.64 31.25
N ASP A 374 11.36 -3.75 30.57
CA ASP A 374 12.44 -2.77 30.62
C ASP A 374 12.26 -1.57 29.67
N ARG A 375 11.20 -1.55 28.85
CA ARG A 375 10.94 -0.46 27.89
C ARG A 375 9.88 0.53 28.39
N LEU A 376 8.83 0.04 29.05
CA LEU A 376 7.75 0.88 29.55
C LEU A 376 8.23 2.00 30.48
N PRO A 377 9.10 1.78 31.49
CA PRO A 377 9.56 2.86 32.36
C PRO A 377 10.34 3.95 31.60
N LEU A 378 11.13 3.58 30.60
CA LEU A 378 11.91 4.53 29.80
C LEU A 378 11.01 5.38 28.89
N PHE A 379 10.01 4.74 28.27
CA PHE A 379 8.99 5.44 27.49
C PHE A 379 8.20 6.41 28.38
N LEU A 380 7.73 5.96 29.54
CA LEU A 380 6.98 6.80 30.48
C LEU A 380 7.81 8.01 30.90
N ARG A 381 9.06 7.81 31.31
CA ARG A 381 9.97 8.90 31.69
C ARG A 381 10.08 9.92 30.57
N ARG A 382 10.43 9.47 29.36
CA ARG A 382 10.62 10.37 28.22
C ARG A 382 9.34 11.13 27.88
N LEU A 383 8.20 10.44 27.84
CA LEU A 383 6.91 11.03 27.56
C LEU A 383 6.52 12.10 28.59
N THR A 384 6.74 11.83 29.89
CA THR A 384 6.50 12.81 30.96
C THR A 384 7.46 14.00 30.91
N GLU A 385 8.74 13.77 30.59
CA GLU A 385 9.75 14.84 30.48
C GLU A 385 9.42 15.82 29.35
N VAL A 386 9.05 15.33 28.16
CA VAL A 386 8.78 16.20 27.00
C VAL A 386 7.45 16.94 27.12
N THR A 387 6.45 16.35 27.77
CA THR A 387 5.12 16.96 27.92
C THR A 387 4.99 17.78 29.20
N GLY A 388 5.87 17.55 30.19
CA GLY A 388 5.86 18.23 31.48
C GLY A 388 4.74 17.78 32.42
N TYR A 389 4.18 16.56 32.25
CA TYR A 389 3.20 15.96 33.17
C TYR A 389 3.85 14.96 34.12
N ASP A 390 3.30 14.79 35.33
CA ASP A 390 3.89 13.89 36.32
C ASP A 390 3.76 12.40 35.96
N ARG A 391 2.68 12.01 35.27
CA ARG A 391 2.33 10.62 35.01
C ARG A 391 1.66 10.43 33.65
N ALA A 392 1.79 9.22 33.12
CA ALA A 392 1.10 8.77 31.92
C ALA A 392 0.55 7.35 32.08
N LEU A 393 -0.60 7.07 31.48
CA LEU A 393 -1.23 5.75 31.41
C LEU A 393 -1.33 5.32 29.95
N PRO A 394 -0.42 4.46 29.46
CA PRO A 394 -0.44 3.96 28.10
C PRO A 394 -1.54 2.94 27.85
N VAL A 395 -2.22 3.10 26.71
CA VAL A 395 -3.26 2.23 26.14
C VAL A 395 -3.01 2.11 24.62
N ASN A 396 -3.88 1.43 23.88
CA ASN A 396 -3.59 1.07 22.49
C ASN A 396 -4.16 2.10 21.51
N THR A 397 -5.42 2.48 21.70
CA THR A 397 -6.15 3.35 20.77
C THR A 397 -6.56 4.67 21.39
N GLY A 398 -6.73 5.71 20.56
CA GLY A 398 -7.18 7.02 21.04
C GLY A 398 -8.49 6.95 21.84
N LEU A 399 -9.44 6.09 21.44
CA LEU A 399 -10.70 5.91 22.18
C LEU A 399 -10.46 5.32 23.59
N GLU A 400 -9.51 4.40 23.77
CA GLU A 400 -9.17 3.87 25.09
C GLU A 400 -8.54 4.94 25.98
N ALA A 401 -7.75 5.84 25.39
CA ALA A 401 -7.16 6.96 26.12
C ALA A 401 -8.23 7.99 26.51
N VAL A 402 -9.23 8.23 25.66
CA VAL A 402 -10.43 9.02 25.99
C VAL A 402 -11.24 8.36 27.10
N GLU A 403 -11.53 7.06 27.02
CA GLU A 403 -12.23 6.33 28.09
C GLU A 403 -11.45 6.36 29.41
N THR A 404 -10.12 6.31 29.35
CA THR A 404 -9.24 6.48 30.51
C THR A 404 -9.40 7.87 31.12
N ALA A 405 -9.40 8.91 30.30
CA ALA A 405 -9.59 10.29 30.74
C ALA A 405 -10.98 10.51 31.37
N ILE A 406 -12.04 9.95 30.78
CA ILE A 406 -13.40 9.98 31.34
C ILE A 406 -13.45 9.30 32.71
N LYS A 407 -12.84 8.12 32.85
CA LYS A 407 -12.76 7.40 34.12
C LYS A 407 -11.96 8.19 35.17
N ALA A 408 -10.84 8.79 34.77
CA ALA A 408 -10.00 9.60 35.65
C ALA A 408 -10.77 10.83 36.15
N ALA A 409 -11.41 11.58 35.24
CA ALA A 409 -12.22 12.74 35.58
C ALA A 409 -13.36 12.41 36.55
N ARG A 410 -14.12 11.35 36.28
CA ARG A 410 -15.22 10.90 37.16
C ARG A 410 -14.69 10.48 38.53
N LYS A 411 -13.64 9.66 38.57
CA LYS A 411 -13.08 9.18 39.84
C LYS A 411 -12.47 10.31 40.66
N TRP A 412 -11.80 11.26 40.01
CA TRP A 412 -11.33 12.50 40.64
C TRP A 412 -12.49 13.31 41.21
N ALA A 413 -13.57 13.49 40.45
CA ALA A 413 -14.73 14.23 40.93
C ALA A 413 -15.36 13.60 42.18
N TYR A 414 -15.47 12.28 42.24
CA TYR A 414 -16.02 11.57 43.40
C TYR A 414 -15.08 11.54 44.60
N LYS A 415 -13.78 11.30 44.37
CA LYS A 415 -12.82 11.01 45.46
C LYS A 415 -12.07 12.24 45.95
N VAL A 416 -11.94 13.27 45.11
CA VAL A 416 -11.17 14.47 45.41
C VAL A 416 -12.08 15.70 45.49
N LYS A 417 -12.86 15.97 44.43
CA LYS A 417 -13.76 17.15 44.40
C LYS A 417 -14.96 17.02 45.34
N GLY A 418 -15.40 15.78 45.64
CA GLY A 418 -16.54 15.51 46.53
C GLY A 418 -17.91 15.57 45.83
N VAL A 419 -17.96 15.41 44.51
CA VAL A 419 -19.23 15.25 43.78
C VAL A 419 -19.95 13.99 44.29
N PRO A 420 -21.28 14.01 44.50
CA PRO A 420 -22.02 12.82 44.92
C PRO A 420 -21.88 11.67 43.91
N ASP A 421 -21.86 10.44 44.42
CA ASP A 421 -21.67 9.25 43.60
C ASP A 421 -22.70 9.15 42.48
N GLY A 422 -22.24 8.79 41.28
CA GLY A 422 -23.07 8.70 40.08
C GLY A 422 -23.57 10.04 39.51
N LYS A 423 -23.17 11.19 40.05
CA LYS A 423 -23.63 12.52 39.59
C LYS A 423 -22.61 13.29 38.74
N ALA A 424 -21.39 12.79 38.55
CA ALA A 424 -20.35 13.53 37.82
C ALA A 424 -20.74 13.78 36.36
N GLU A 425 -20.61 15.04 35.93
CA GLU A 425 -20.90 15.49 34.57
C GLU A 425 -19.61 15.90 33.86
N ILE A 426 -19.49 15.58 32.57
CA ILE A 426 -18.40 16.05 31.71
C ILE A 426 -19.00 16.94 30.62
N VAL A 427 -18.50 18.16 30.49
CA VAL A 427 -18.87 19.05 29.39
C VAL A 427 -18.06 18.66 28.15
N VAL A 428 -18.74 18.57 27.00
CA VAL A 428 -18.15 18.26 25.69
C VAL A 428 -18.66 19.23 24.63
N CYS A 429 -17.97 19.34 23.50
CA CYS A 429 -18.40 20.20 22.40
C CYS A 429 -19.21 19.45 21.34
N ARG A 430 -20.18 20.11 20.71
CA ARG A 430 -20.80 19.65 19.45
C ARG A 430 -19.72 19.61 18.35
N GLY A 431 -19.83 18.66 17.43
CA GLY A 431 -18.84 18.41 16.38
C GLY A 431 -17.63 17.58 16.83
N ASN A 432 -17.61 17.09 18.08
CA ASN A 432 -16.50 16.30 18.60
C ASN A 432 -16.32 14.95 17.89
N PHE A 433 -15.08 14.48 17.83
CA PHE A 433 -14.77 13.10 17.51
C PHE A 433 -13.69 12.55 18.44
N HIS A 434 -14.14 11.88 19.50
CA HIS A 434 -13.25 11.27 20.49
C HIS A 434 -13.09 9.75 20.32
N GLY A 435 -13.67 9.15 19.27
CA GLY A 435 -13.65 7.70 19.03
C GLY A 435 -15.03 7.08 18.84
N ARG A 436 -15.10 5.73 18.92
CA ARG A 436 -16.31 4.95 18.56
C ARG A 436 -16.77 3.94 19.63
N SER A 437 -16.42 4.12 20.91
CA SER A 437 -17.04 3.34 21.99
C SER A 437 -18.47 3.78 22.23
N THR A 438 -19.30 2.95 22.88
CA THR A 438 -20.70 3.29 23.21
C THR A 438 -20.83 4.54 24.08
N THR A 439 -19.93 4.76 25.04
CA THR A 439 -19.87 6.01 25.83
C THR A 439 -19.58 7.20 24.93
N ILE A 440 -18.57 7.08 24.05
CA ILE A 440 -18.07 8.18 23.25
C ILE A 440 -19.08 8.60 22.19
N VAL A 441 -19.62 7.64 21.43
CA VAL A 441 -20.67 7.97 20.46
C VAL A 441 -21.94 8.46 21.16
N GLY A 442 -22.17 8.05 22.42
CA GLY A 442 -23.28 8.50 23.24
C GLY A 442 -23.32 10.00 23.52
N PHE A 443 -22.18 10.70 23.45
CA PHE A 443 -22.11 12.17 23.56
C PHE A 443 -21.77 12.86 22.23
N SER A 444 -21.67 12.13 21.13
CA SER A 444 -21.54 12.71 19.79
C SER A 444 -22.76 13.56 19.44
N SER A 445 -22.57 14.62 18.66
CA SER A 445 -23.66 15.35 18.01
C SER A 445 -24.01 14.81 16.61
N GLU A 446 -23.19 13.93 16.05
CA GLU A 446 -23.44 13.30 14.75
C GLU A 446 -24.46 12.18 14.90
N ALA A 447 -25.63 12.34 14.26
CA ALA A 447 -26.72 11.38 14.35
C ALA A 447 -26.30 9.98 13.89
N GLN A 448 -25.54 9.88 12.80
CA GLN A 448 -25.04 8.62 12.27
C GLN A 448 -24.19 7.84 13.27
N TYR A 449 -23.37 8.53 14.08
CA TYR A 449 -22.50 7.84 15.04
C TYR A 449 -23.29 7.22 16.19
N ARG A 450 -24.54 7.68 16.43
CA ARG A 450 -25.41 7.22 17.51
C ARG A 450 -26.43 6.18 17.07
N ASP A 451 -26.81 6.17 15.80
CA ASP A 451 -27.94 5.38 15.33
C ASP A 451 -27.79 3.89 15.66
N GLY A 452 -28.80 3.30 16.32
CA GLY A 452 -28.82 1.87 16.67
C GLY A 452 -27.95 1.42 17.87
N PHE A 453 -27.22 2.30 18.56
CA PHE A 453 -26.28 1.89 19.64
C PHE A 453 -26.74 2.16 21.09
N GLY A 454 -27.95 2.66 21.28
CA GLY A 454 -28.47 2.98 22.62
C GLY A 454 -28.82 1.75 23.48
N PRO A 455 -29.02 1.93 24.81
CA PRO A 455 -28.96 3.19 25.56
C PRO A 455 -27.53 3.66 25.87
N PHE A 456 -27.34 4.98 25.91
CA PHE A 456 -26.02 5.60 26.14
C PHE A 456 -25.75 5.92 27.61
N ALA A 457 -24.46 5.95 27.98
CA ALA A 457 -24.04 6.36 29.31
C ALA A 457 -24.42 7.85 29.58
N PRO A 458 -25.08 8.15 30.71
CA PRO A 458 -25.42 9.53 31.08
C PRO A 458 -24.18 10.29 31.59
N GLY A 459 -24.39 11.56 31.98
CA GLY A 459 -23.35 12.39 32.61
C GLY A 459 -22.49 13.18 31.63
N PHE A 460 -23.05 13.55 30.47
CA PHE A 460 -22.39 14.41 29.48
C PHE A 460 -23.29 15.59 29.12
N ARG A 461 -22.70 16.79 29.03
CA ARG A 461 -23.40 18.03 28.64
C ARG A 461 -22.73 18.63 27.40
N ALA A 462 -23.46 18.68 26.29
CA ALA A 462 -22.94 19.20 25.03
C ALA A 462 -23.16 20.72 24.89
N ILE A 463 -22.11 21.46 24.53
CA ILE A 463 -22.12 22.90 24.23
C ILE A 463 -21.65 23.18 22.79
N PRO A 464 -21.94 24.35 22.20
CA PRO A 464 -21.28 24.77 20.96
C PRO A 464 -19.75 24.80 21.09
N TYR A 465 -19.04 24.38 20.03
CA TYR A 465 -17.58 24.50 19.97
C TYR A 465 -17.17 25.96 19.76
N GLY A 466 -16.05 26.38 20.35
CA GLY A 466 -15.56 27.76 20.23
C GLY A 466 -16.31 28.80 21.07
N ASP A 467 -17.25 28.39 21.93
CA ASP A 467 -18.04 29.27 22.80
C ASP A 467 -17.66 29.09 24.28
N ALA A 468 -16.80 29.97 24.79
CA ALA A 468 -16.36 29.95 26.18
C ALA A 468 -17.47 30.39 27.16
N ALA A 469 -18.44 31.21 26.72
CA ALA A 469 -19.56 31.61 27.55
C ALA A 469 -20.51 30.43 27.78
N ALA A 470 -20.80 29.65 26.73
CA ALA A 470 -21.57 28.41 26.86
C ALA A 470 -20.90 27.40 27.80
N LEU A 471 -19.57 27.33 27.83
CA LEU A 471 -18.85 26.54 28.84
C LEU A 471 -19.10 27.06 30.26
N ALA A 472 -18.97 28.38 30.48
CA ALA A 472 -19.20 28.98 31.79
C ALA A 472 -20.62 28.71 32.31
N ASP A 473 -21.62 28.79 31.43
CA ASP A 473 -23.03 28.50 31.74
C ASP A 473 -23.30 26.99 31.90
N ALA A 474 -22.46 26.15 31.31
CA ALA A 474 -22.58 24.71 31.38
C ALA A 474 -22.07 24.10 32.69
N ILE A 475 -21.14 24.79 33.36
CA ILE A 475 -20.52 24.31 34.59
C ILE A 475 -21.49 24.45 35.77
N GLY A 476 -21.79 23.32 36.38
CA GLY A 476 -22.57 23.19 37.62
C GLY A 476 -21.76 22.59 38.77
N PRO A 477 -22.40 22.35 39.93
CA PRO A 477 -21.72 21.81 41.11
C PRO A 477 -21.19 20.38 40.90
N HIS A 478 -21.73 19.62 39.95
CA HIS A 478 -21.32 18.24 39.67
C HIS A 478 -20.40 18.11 38.45
N THR A 479 -20.00 19.22 37.82
CA THR A 479 -19.14 19.17 36.65
C THR A 479 -17.73 18.75 37.05
N ALA A 480 -17.28 17.62 36.52
CA ALA A 480 -15.97 17.03 36.75
C ALA A 480 -14.91 17.62 35.82
N ALA A 481 -15.22 17.67 34.52
CA ALA A 481 -14.27 18.04 33.49
C ALA A 481 -14.93 18.73 32.29
N PHE A 482 -14.12 19.45 31.53
CA PHE A 482 -14.37 19.85 30.16
C PHE A 482 -13.41 19.08 29.25
N LEU A 483 -13.96 18.26 28.34
CA LEU A 483 -13.21 17.49 27.35
C LEU A 483 -13.35 18.16 25.98
N VAL A 484 -12.23 18.53 25.36
CA VAL A 484 -12.21 19.34 24.15
C VAL A 484 -11.02 19.03 23.24
N GLU A 485 -11.23 19.06 21.92
CA GLU A 485 -10.15 19.09 20.93
C GLU A 485 -9.65 20.54 20.76
N PRO A 486 -8.34 20.83 20.82
CA PRO A 486 -7.82 22.17 20.53
C PRO A 486 -8.17 22.67 19.12
N ILE A 487 -8.31 21.74 18.16
CA ILE A 487 -8.85 21.94 16.81
C ILE A 487 -9.71 20.71 16.51
N GLN A 488 -10.99 20.89 16.17
CA GLN A 488 -11.84 19.76 15.76
C GLN A 488 -11.43 19.25 14.39
N GLY A 489 -10.81 18.07 14.34
CA GLY A 489 -10.23 17.57 13.11
C GLY A 489 -11.25 16.89 12.19
N GLU A 490 -12.01 15.91 12.70
CA GLU A 490 -13.06 15.23 11.92
C GLU A 490 -14.20 16.18 11.55
N GLY A 491 -14.49 17.19 12.38
CA GLY A 491 -15.44 18.26 12.05
C GLY A 491 -15.02 19.17 10.88
N GLY A 492 -13.88 18.90 10.25
CA GLY A 492 -13.39 19.64 9.09
C GLY A 492 -12.31 20.65 9.43
N ILE A 493 -11.38 20.31 10.33
CA ILE A 493 -10.26 21.19 10.71
C ILE A 493 -10.77 22.54 11.25
N VAL A 494 -11.76 22.52 12.15
CA VAL A 494 -12.38 23.73 12.69
C VAL A 494 -11.45 24.37 13.71
N ILE A 495 -10.89 25.52 13.35
CA ILE A 495 -10.05 26.33 14.24
C ILE A 495 -10.98 27.15 15.15
N PRO A 496 -10.87 27.06 16.49
CA PRO A 496 -11.68 27.88 17.37
C PRO A 496 -11.23 29.36 17.30
N PRO A 497 -12.07 30.31 17.77
CA PRO A 497 -11.68 31.70 17.88
C PRO A 497 -10.39 31.89 18.70
N PRO A 498 -9.52 32.84 18.34
CA PRO A 498 -8.30 33.11 19.12
C PRO A 498 -8.60 33.39 20.60
N GLY A 499 -7.87 32.75 21.50
CA GLY A 499 -8.03 32.88 22.95
C GLY A 499 -9.12 31.99 23.56
N TYR A 500 -9.82 31.19 22.74
CA TYR A 500 -10.87 30.29 23.21
C TYR A 500 -10.36 29.30 24.26
N LEU A 501 -9.26 28.60 23.97
CA LEU A 501 -8.76 27.55 24.86
C LEU A 501 -8.18 28.16 26.14
N ALA A 502 -7.52 29.31 26.05
CA ALA A 502 -7.07 30.08 27.21
C ALA A 502 -8.23 30.52 28.10
N ALA A 503 -9.33 31.02 27.51
CA ALA A 503 -10.54 31.37 28.25
C ALA A 503 -11.18 30.15 28.93
N CYS A 504 -11.26 29.01 28.23
CA CYS A 504 -11.75 27.75 28.80
C CYS A 504 -10.89 27.28 29.97
N ALA A 505 -9.56 27.30 29.84
CA ALA A 505 -8.64 26.94 30.91
C ALA A 505 -8.86 27.80 32.16
N GLU A 506 -9.02 29.10 31.97
CA GLU A 506 -9.29 30.04 33.06
C GLU A 506 -10.64 29.78 33.74
N ILE A 507 -11.69 29.52 32.96
CA ILE A 507 -13.03 29.17 33.47
C ILE A 507 -12.96 27.88 34.29
N CYS A 508 -12.34 26.83 33.74
CA CYS A 508 -12.17 25.53 34.38
C CYS A 508 -11.43 25.67 35.73
N ARG A 509 -10.30 26.40 35.72
CA ARG A 509 -9.50 26.67 36.92
C ARG A 509 -10.29 27.36 38.02
N ARG A 510 -11.02 28.44 37.70
CA ARG A 510 -11.83 29.18 38.69
C ARG A 510 -12.98 28.38 39.28
N ARG A 511 -13.44 27.32 38.59
CA ARG A 511 -14.59 26.51 38.98
C ARG A 511 -14.20 25.12 39.51
N ASP A 512 -12.91 24.87 39.68
CA ASP A 512 -12.34 23.57 40.04
C ASP A 512 -12.87 22.44 39.13
N VAL A 513 -12.84 22.68 37.82
CA VAL A 513 -13.21 21.71 36.77
C VAL A 513 -11.94 21.34 36.01
N LEU A 514 -11.71 20.06 35.74
CA LEU A 514 -10.54 19.64 34.97
C LEU A 514 -10.67 20.07 33.50
N LEU A 515 -9.65 20.69 32.94
CA LEU A 515 -9.52 20.84 31.48
C LEU A 515 -8.78 19.63 30.90
N ILE A 516 -9.43 18.88 30.02
CA ILE A 516 -8.83 17.74 29.32
C ILE A 516 -8.79 18.02 27.82
N ALA A 517 -7.59 18.07 27.25
CA ALA A 517 -7.40 18.27 25.83
C ALA A 517 -7.23 16.93 25.10
N ASP A 518 -8.08 16.67 24.11
CA ASP A 518 -7.87 15.59 23.15
C ASP A 518 -6.91 16.07 22.06
N GLU A 519 -5.66 15.62 22.15
CA GLU A 519 -4.57 15.95 21.23
C GLU A 519 -4.17 14.72 20.39
N VAL A 520 -5.05 13.72 20.29
CA VAL A 520 -4.80 12.49 19.51
C VAL A 520 -4.46 12.84 18.06
N GLN A 521 -5.11 13.86 17.48
CA GLN A 521 -4.86 14.31 16.10
C GLN A 521 -3.98 15.57 16.01
N THR A 522 -4.08 16.49 16.97
CA THR A 522 -3.45 17.83 16.89
C THR A 522 -2.07 17.90 17.53
N GLY A 523 -1.73 16.94 18.38
CA GLY A 523 -0.49 16.90 19.13
C GLY A 523 0.70 16.38 18.30
N LEU A 524 1.81 16.19 18.99
CA LEU A 524 3.06 15.62 18.48
C LEU A 524 3.59 16.36 17.24
N GLY A 525 3.60 17.69 17.29
CA GLY A 525 4.19 18.52 16.24
C GLY A 525 3.27 18.86 15.06
N ARG A 526 2.11 18.20 14.95
CA ARG A 526 1.18 18.36 13.80
C ARG A 526 0.85 19.82 13.51
N THR A 527 0.61 20.63 14.55
CA THR A 527 0.21 22.03 14.41
C THR A 527 1.36 23.03 14.54
N GLY A 528 2.62 22.56 14.57
CA GLY A 528 3.80 23.41 14.76
C GLY A 528 4.23 23.60 16.23
N TYR A 529 3.53 22.97 17.17
CA TYR A 529 3.93 22.84 18.58
C TYR A 529 3.86 21.38 18.99
N LEU A 530 4.57 21.01 20.08
CA LEU A 530 4.47 19.66 20.62
C LEU A 530 3.02 19.30 20.96
N LEU A 531 2.29 20.22 21.58
CA LEU A 531 0.85 20.12 21.84
C LEU A 531 0.17 21.38 21.28
N ALA A 532 -0.96 21.23 20.58
CA ALA A 532 -1.66 22.37 19.98
C ALA A 532 -2.17 23.36 21.05
N SER A 533 -2.45 22.88 22.25
CA SER A 533 -2.77 23.72 23.42
C SER A 533 -1.69 24.76 23.77
N MET A 534 -0.42 24.49 23.41
CA MET A 534 0.69 25.43 23.63
C MET A 534 0.60 26.69 22.77
N HIS A 535 -0.15 26.68 21.66
CA HIS A 535 -0.37 27.90 20.86
C HIS A 535 -1.02 29.03 21.67
N GLU A 536 -1.79 28.69 22.70
CA GLU A 536 -2.42 29.68 23.59
C GLU A 536 -1.80 29.66 25.00
N ASN A 537 -0.59 29.11 25.15
CA ASN A 537 0.11 28.92 26.43
C ASN A 537 -0.75 28.19 27.48
N VAL A 538 -1.59 27.25 27.04
CA VAL A 538 -2.44 26.46 27.92
C VAL A 538 -1.77 25.13 28.23
N ARG A 539 -1.68 24.79 29.52
CA ARG A 539 -1.36 23.44 29.99
C ARG A 539 -2.64 22.83 30.57
N PRO A 540 -3.33 21.94 29.85
CA PRO A 540 -4.50 21.23 30.36
C PRO A 540 -4.19 20.43 31.63
N ASP A 541 -5.20 20.11 32.44
CA ASP A 541 -5.04 19.21 33.59
C ASP A 541 -4.78 17.76 33.18
N GLY A 542 -5.23 17.39 31.97
CA GLY A 542 -4.83 16.16 31.33
C GLY A 542 -4.84 16.28 29.80
N VAL A 543 -4.01 15.47 29.16
CA VAL A 543 -3.91 15.41 27.69
C VAL A 543 -4.02 13.97 27.21
N ILE A 544 -4.66 13.80 26.06
CA ILE A 544 -4.86 12.50 25.41
C ILE A 544 -4.00 12.50 24.15
N LEU A 545 -3.11 11.52 24.03
CA LEU A 545 -2.23 11.34 22.89
C LEU A 545 -2.47 9.99 22.22
N GLY A 546 -2.23 9.90 20.93
CA GLY A 546 -2.41 8.68 20.13
C GLY A 546 -1.76 8.82 18.76
N LYS A 547 -2.26 8.08 17.76
CA LYS A 547 -1.89 8.22 16.34
C LYS A 547 -0.38 8.27 16.12
N ALA A 548 0.19 9.46 15.94
CA ALA A 548 1.62 9.67 15.73
C ALA A 548 2.49 9.09 16.86
N LEU A 549 1.97 8.92 18.07
CA LEU A 549 2.71 8.30 19.17
C LEU A 549 3.19 6.88 18.85
N GLY A 550 2.47 6.16 17.98
CA GLY A 550 2.84 4.83 17.52
C GLY A 550 3.72 4.82 16.25
N GLY A 551 4.19 5.99 15.80
CA GLY A 551 5.05 6.13 14.63
C GLY A 551 4.38 5.75 13.29
N GLY A 552 3.05 5.58 13.26
CA GLY A 552 2.34 5.01 12.12
C GLY A 552 2.53 3.49 11.94
N LEU A 553 3.24 2.82 12.85
CA LEU A 553 3.51 1.37 12.79
C LEU A 553 2.63 0.56 13.75
N LEU A 554 2.32 1.10 14.93
CA LEU A 554 1.58 0.40 15.98
C LEU A 554 0.48 1.29 16.57
N PRO A 555 -0.64 0.72 17.05
CA PRO A 555 -1.60 1.46 17.86
C PRO A 555 -0.97 1.73 19.24
N VAL A 556 -0.62 3.00 19.49
CA VAL A 556 -0.14 3.47 20.79
C VAL A 556 -0.85 4.78 21.15
N SER A 557 -1.31 4.86 22.39
CA SER A 557 -1.96 6.05 22.95
C SER A 557 -1.67 6.17 24.44
N ALA A 558 -1.90 7.34 25.02
CA ALA A 558 -1.73 7.57 26.44
C ALA A 558 -2.65 8.68 26.92
N PHE A 559 -3.14 8.54 28.15
CA PHE A 559 -3.66 9.66 28.92
C PHE A 559 -2.56 10.15 29.87
N LEU A 560 -2.26 11.44 29.85
CA LEU A 560 -1.25 12.08 30.71
C LEU A 560 -1.94 13.09 31.60
N ALA A 561 -1.53 13.15 32.87
CA ALA A 561 -2.03 14.11 33.83
C ALA A 561 -1.08 14.21 35.03
N ASP A 562 -1.26 15.24 35.84
CA ASP A 562 -0.54 15.38 37.11
C ASP A 562 -1.02 14.36 38.14
N GLU A 563 -0.21 14.17 39.20
CA GLU A 563 -0.48 13.17 40.24
C GLU A 563 -1.89 13.31 40.83
N ARG A 564 -2.38 14.54 41.01
CA ARG A 564 -3.71 14.85 41.55
C ARG A 564 -4.86 14.22 40.76
N VAL A 565 -4.67 14.01 39.45
CA VAL A 565 -5.68 13.41 38.55
C VAL A 565 -5.35 11.94 38.29
N MET A 566 -4.07 11.58 38.12
CA MET A 566 -3.69 10.22 37.74
C MET A 566 -3.74 9.22 38.92
N GLN A 567 -3.36 9.64 40.13
CA GLN A 567 -3.29 8.75 41.30
C GLN A 567 -4.66 8.41 41.91
N VAL A 568 -5.76 8.81 41.26
CA VAL A 568 -7.09 8.29 41.59
C VAL A 568 -7.21 6.80 41.23
N PHE A 569 -6.41 6.31 40.28
CA PHE A 569 -6.35 4.89 39.96
C PHE A 569 -5.46 4.14 40.96
N THR A 570 -6.00 3.06 41.49
CA THR A 570 -5.33 2.06 42.32
C THR A 570 -5.32 0.71 41.59
N PRO A 571 -4.43 -0.23 41.96
CA PRO A 571 -4.38 -1.54 41.31
C PRO A 571 -5.76 -2.22 41.27
N GLY A 572 -6.23 -2.55 40.06
CA GLY A 572 -7.54 -3.17 39.81
C GLY A 572 -8.61 -2.25 39.21
N ASP A 573 -8.46 -0.92 39.26
CA ASP A 573 -9.47 0.03 38.73
C ASP A 573 -9.52 0.11 37.19
N HIS A 574 -8.38 -0.11 36.55
CA HIS A 574 -8.19 0.02 35.12
C HIS A 574 -7.15 -1.00 34.64
N GLY A 575 -7.29 -1.49 33.40
CA GLY A 575 -6.34 -2.42 32.82
C GLY A 575 -6.44 -2.48 31.30
N SER A 576 -5.35 -2.91 30.68
CA SER A 576 -5.27 -3.19 29.24
C SER A 576 -4.20 -4.26 29.02
N THR A 577 -4.52 -5.32 28.27
CA THR A 577 -3.59 -6.43 28.03
C THR A 577 -2.34 -5.98 27.27
N PHE A 578 -2.53 -5.14 26.24
CA PHE A 578 -1.46 -4.63 25.39
C PHE A 578 -0.98 -3.23 25.78
N GLY A 579 -1.73 -2.49 26.61
CA GLY A 579 -1.37 -1.14 27.04
C GLY A 579 -0.03 -1.10 27.78
N GLY A 580 0.97 -0.45 27.18
CA GLY A 580 2.32 -0.34 27.73
C GLY A 580 3.20 -1.58 27.55
N ASN A 581 2.92 -2.41 26.54
CA ASN A 581 3.80 -3.52 26.18
C ASN A 581 5.20 -3.03 25.71
N ALA A 582 6.19 -3.92 25.73
CA ALA A 582 7.59 -3.56 25.49
C ALA A 582 7.85 -3.10 24.05
N LEU A 583 7.16 -3.69 23.07
CA LEU A 583 7.28 -3.31 21.66
C LEU A 583 6.73 -1.90 21.40
N SER A 584 5.49 -1.65 21.83
CA SER A 584 4.86 -0.33 21.72
C SER A 584 5.64 0.75 22.46
N ALA A 585 6.15 0.45 23.67
CA ALA A 585 6.95 1.40 24.44
C ALA A 585 8.26 1.77 23.74
N ALA A 586 8.96 0.80 23.13
CA ALA A 586 10.19 1.09 22.38
C ALA A 586 9.92 1.95 21.14
N VAL A 587 8.91 1.59 20.34
CA VAL A 587 8.54 2.36 19.14
C VAL A 587 8.06 3.76 19.50
N ALA A 588 7.27 3.92 20.56
CA ALA A 588 6.77 5.22 20.96
C ALA A 588 7.87 6.12 21.54
N ALA A 589 8.84 5.57 22.26
CA ALA A 589 10.02 6.32 22.68
C ALA A 589 10.82 6.82 21.48
N GLU A 590 11.06 5.95 20.48
CA GLU A 590 11.77 6.34 19.24
C GLU A 590 11.00 7.41 18.44
N ALA A 591 9.67 7.30 18.36
CA ALA A 591 8.83 8.31 17.73
C ALA A 591 8.95 9.68 18.42
N LEU A 592 9.06 9.71 19.76
CA LEU A 592 9.31 10.94 20.48
C LEU A 592 10.69 11.52 20.15
N GLU A 593 11.75 10.71 20.10
CA GLU A 593 13.08 11.21 19.72
C GLU A 593 13.10 11.80 18.32
N LEU A 594 12.46 11.15 17.35
CA LEU A 594 12.39 11.62 15.97
C LEU A 594 11.75 13.02 15.83
N LEU A 595 10.77 13.35 16.68
CA LEU A 595 10.16 14.69 16.66
C LEU A 595 11.19 15.80 16.91
N PHE A 596 12.19 15.53 17.75
CA PHE A 596 13.24 16.48 18.11
C PHE A 596 14.48 16.33 17.22
N ASP A 597 14.95 15.11 16.97
CA ASP A 597 16.15 14.84 16.17
C ASP A 597 16.04 15.36 14.73
N GLU A 598 14.83 15.37 14.17
CA GLU A 598 14.55 15.81 12.80
C GLU A 598 13.83 17.17 12.74
N ASP A 599 13.77 17.91 13.86
CA ASP A 599 13.14 19.24 13.96
C ASP A 599 11.71 19.30 13.41
N LEU A 600 10.95 18.20 13.50
CA LEU A 600 9.65 18.05 12.81
C LEU A 600 8.59 19.05 13.32
N ILE A 601 8.67 19.43 14.60
CA ILE A 601 7.80 20.44 15.19
C ILE A 601 8.05 21.80 14.54
N ALA A 602 9.33 22.22 14.46
CA ALA A 602 9.73 23.48 13.86
C ALA A 602 9.45 23.51 12.36
N ARG A 603 9.66 22.38 11.67
CA ARG A 603 9.33 22.21 10.25
C ARG A 603 7.84 22.41 10.00
N SER A 604 6.97 21.78 10.80
CA SER A 604 5.53 21.99 10.70
C SER A 604 5.13 23.46 10.91
N ALA A 605 5.73 24.13 11.91
CA ALA A 605 5.51 25.55 12.16
C ALA A 605 5.93 26.45 10.99
N ALA A 606 7.07 26.14 10.35
CA ALA A 606 7.59 26.89 9.21
C ALA A 606 6.75 26.68 7.94
N PHE A 607 6.34 25.44 7.67
CA PHE A 607 5.58 25.12 6.45
C PHE A 607 4.10 25.52 6.53
N GLY A 608 3.52 25.63 7.74
CA GLY A 608 2.11 25.97 7.91
C GLY A 608 1.68 27.27 7.22
N PRO A 609 2.32 28.43 7.49
CA PRO A 609 1.99 29.69 6.81
C PRO A 609 2.17 29.62 5.29
N TRP A 610 3.21 28.93 4.82
CA TRP A 610 3.46 28.74 3.39
C TRP A 610 2.35 27.91 2.73
N LEU A 611 1.94 26.80 3.36
CA LEU A 611 0.86 25.93 2.89
C LEU A 611 -0.46 26.70 2.80
N LEU A 612 -0.83 27.41 3.86
CA LEU A 612 -2.07 28.18 3.90
C LEU A 612 -2.09 29.27 2.82
N ALA A 613 -1.01 30.03 2.67
CA ALA A 613 -0.92 31.07 1.64
C ALA A 613 -1.08 30.52 0.21
N ARG A 614 -0.57 29.32 -0.06
CA ARG A 614 -0.73 28.64 -1.37
C ARG A 614 -2.15 28.13 -1.58
N LEU A 615 -2.76 27.52 -0.57
CA LEU A 615 -4.15 27.07 -0.63
C LEU A 615 -5.13 28.25 -0.80
N GLU A 616 -4.88 29.37 -0.10
CA GLU A 616 -5.65 30.61 -0.25
C GLU A 616 -5.50 31.22 -1.65
N ALA A 617 -4.33 31.09 -2.27
CA ALA A 617 -4.15 31.50 -3.67
C ALA A 617 -5.04 30.68 -4.61
N ILE A 618 -5.07 29.35 -4.44
CA ILE A 618 -5.97 28.46 -5.20
C ILE A 618 -7.45 28.86 -4.96
N ALA A 619 -7.81 29.17 -3.71
CA ALA A 619 -9.15 29.59 -3.34
C ALA A 619 -9.60 30.89 -4.05
N ARG A 620 -8.69 31.84 -4.28
CA ARG A 620 -9.00 33.08 -5.02
C ARG A 620 -9.33 32.84 -6.49
N ASP A 621 -8.81 31.77 -7.08
CA ASP A 621 -8.98 31.47 -8.51
C ASP A 621 -10.27 30.67 -8.80
N THR A 622 -11.04 30.28 -7.78
CA THR A 622 -12.23 29.45 -7.96
C THR A 622 -13.34 29.73 -6.94
N PRO A 623 -14.60 29.91 -7.38
CA PRO A 623 -15.73 30.09 -6.45
C PRO A 623 -16.16 28.78 -5.77
N LEU A 624 -15.48 27.66 -6.05
CA LEU A 624 -15.77 26.36 -5.47
C LEU A 624 -15.24 26.18 -4.05
N ILE A 625 -14.29 27.03 -3.64
CA ILE A 625 -13.72 27.00 -2.30
C ILE A 625 -14.35 28.14 -1.49
N ARG A 626 -14.94 27.80 -0.34
CA ARG A 626 -15.51 28.77 0.60
C ARG A 626 -14.46 29.32 1.55
N ALA A 627 -13.63 28.44 2.09
CA ALA A 627 -12.63 28.80 3.08
C ALA A 627 -11.44 27.84 3.08
N VAL A 628 -10.28 28.37 3.44
CA VAL A 628 -9.07 27.62 3.78
C VAL A 628 -8.74 27.93 5.24
N ARG A 629 -8.39 26.91 6.02
CA ARG A 629 -8.04 27.06 7.44
C ARG A 629 -7.04 25.99 7.84
N GLY A 630 -6.28 26.25 8.90
CA GLY A 630 -5.34 25.27 9.45
C GLY A 630 -4.32 25.87 10.41
N ARG A 631 -3.47 25.01 10.96
CA ARG A 631 -2.26 25.37 11.72
C ARG A 631 -1.17 24.32 11.46
N GLY A 632 0.07 24.75 11.25
CA GLY A 632 1.15 23.86 10.84
C GLY A 632 0.77 23.08 9.57
N LEU A 633 1.22 21.82 9.47
CA LEU A 633 0.83 20.88 8.41
C LEU A 633 -0.52 20.20 8.71
N PHE A 634 -1.53 20.98 9.11
CA PHE A 634 -2.90 20.50 9.37
C PHE A 634 -3.90 21.52 8.83
N ALA A 635 -4.36 21.32 7.60
CA ALA A 635 -5.20 22.25 6.87
C ALA A 635 -6.46 21.60 6.28
N GLY A 636 -7.50 22.40 6.11
CA GLY A 636 -8.76 22.03 5.49
C GLY A 636 -9.14 23.02 4.40
N ILE A 637 -9.64 22.50 3.27
CA ILE A 637 -10.23 23.26 2.18
C ILE A 637 -11.73 22.98 2.19
N GLU A 638 -12.52 23.95 2.66
CA GLU A 638 -13.98 23.85 2.66
C GLU A 638 -14.53 24.26 1.30
N VAL A 639 -15.35 23.38 0.72
CA VAL A 639 -15.93 23.61 -0.60
C VAL A 639 -17.37 24.13 -0.51
N ASP A 640 -17.82 24.76 -1.58
CA ASP A 640 -19.24 25.06 -1.76
C ASP A 640 -20.00 23.79 -2.13
N ALA A 641 -20.57 23.12 -1.12
CA ALA A 641 -21.32 21.88 -1.27
C ALA A 641 -22.54 21.99 -2.21
N ALA A 642 -23.01 23.20 -2.51
CA ALA A 642 -24.06 23.41 -3.52
C ALA A 642 -23.53 23.29 -4.96
N ARG A 643 -22.21 23.34 -5.15
CA ARG A 643 -21.53 23.34 -6.45
C ARG A 643 -20.66 22.11 -6.67
N VAL A 644 -20.04 21.60 -5.62
CA VAL A 644 -19.10 20.47 -5.72
C VAL A 644 -19.07 19.64 -4.44
N ASP A 645 -18.90 18.34 -4.59
CA ASP A 645 -18.68 17.40 -3.48
C ASP A 645 -17.18 17.21 -3.24
N ALA A 646 -16.74 17.36 -1.98
CA ALA A 646 -15.36 17.15 -1.59
C ALA A 646 -14.91 15.69 -1.79
N ALA A 647 -15.79 14.70 -1.64
CA ALA A 647 -15.44 13.30 -1.86
C ALA A 647 -15.08 13.04 -3.33
N ALA A 648 -15.86 13.60 -4.27
CA ALA A 648 -15.58 13.53 -5.70
C ALA A 648 -14.24 14.22 -6.08
N LEU A 649 -13.89 15.32 -5.40
CA LEU A 649 -12.59 15.98 -5.59
C LEU A 649 -11.44 15.12 -5.05
N ALA A 650 -11.62 14.42 -3.94
CA ALA A 650 -10.62 13.48 -3.41
C ALA A 650 -10.38 12.31 -4.39
N GLU A 651 -11.43 11.79 -5.02
CA GLU A 651 -11.30 10.78 -6.09
C GLU A 651 -10.55 11.30 -7.33
N GLU A 652 -10.79 12.56 -7.72
CA GLU A 652 -10.04 13.22 -8.80
C GLU A 652 -8.56 13.38 -8.45
N LEU A 653 -8.26 13.80 -7.23
CA LEU A 653 -6.88 13.90 -6.74
C LEU A 653 -6.18 12.55 -6.73
N LEU A 654 -6.87 11.49 -6.30
CA LEU A 654 -6.35 10.13 -6.35
C LEU A 654 -6.01 9.73 -7.79
N ARG A 655 -6.87 10.04 -8.76
CA ARG A 655 -6.58 9.80 -10.19
C ARG A 655 -5.33 10.57 -10.66
N ARG A 656 -5.01 11.71 -10.05
CA ARG A 656 -3.79 12.50 -10.29
C ARG A 656 -2.57 12.10 -9.44
N GLY A 657 -2.66 11.03 -8.65
CA GLY A 657 -1.55 10.58 -7.81
C GLY A 657 -1.40 11.37 -6.51
N VAL A 658 -2.47 11.97 -5.99
CA VAL A 658 -2.50 12.62 -4.67
C VAL A 658 -3.52 11.92 -3.78
N MET A 659 -3.07 11.40 -2.66
CA MET A 659 -3.94 10.81 -1.64
C MET A 659 -4.35 11.87 -0.61
N THR A 660 -5.65 12.14 -0.56
CA THR A 660 -6.32 12.91 0.50
C THR A 660 -7.71 12.31 0.73
N LYS A 661 -8.41 12.72 1.78
CA LYS A 661 -9.79 12.32 2.03
C LYS A 661 -10.61 13.49 2.54
N ASP A 662 -11.86 13.55 2.10
CA ASP A 662 -12.82 14.50 2.62
C ASP A 662 -13.22 14.17 4.08
N THR A 663 -13.95 15.08 4.70
CA THR A 663 -14.82 14.77 5.83
C THR A 663 -16.17 15.41 5.59
N HIS A 664 -17.23 14.69 5.96
CA HIS A 664 -18.63 15.08 5.78
C HIS A 664 -18.99 15.58 4.36
N GLY A 665 -18.27 15.17 3.30
CA GLY A 665 -18.50 15.62 1.92
C GLY A 665 -18.19 17.10 1.65
N THR A 666 -17.66 17.85 2.63
CA THR A 666 -17.59 19.32 2.58
C THR A 666 -16.17 19.87 2.72
N VAL A 667 -15.23 19.11 3.28
CA VAL A 667 -13.87 19.60 3.54
C VAL A 667 -12.84 18.59 3.07
N LEU A 668 -11.96 18.98 2.15
CA LEU A 668 -10.74 18.22 1.83
C LEU A 668 -9.68 18.46 2.90
N ARG A 669 -9.07 17.41 3.42
CA ARG A 669 -8.05 17.51 4.49
C ARG A 669 -6.64 17.34 3.96
N ILE A 670 -5.78 18.29 4.29
CA ILE A 670 -4.37 18.30 3.92
C ILE A 670 -3.53 18.19 5.20
N ALA A 671 -3.01 16.99 5.43
CA ALA A 671 -2.18 16.63 6.58
C ALA A 671 -1.05 15.66 6.13
N PRO A 672 -0.06 16.14 5.34
CA PRO A 672 1.07 15.31 4.89
C PRO A 672 1.98 14.88 6.04
N PRO A 673 2.90 13.91 5.84
CA PRO A 673 3.93 13.64 6.82
C PRO A 673 4.74 14.92 7.11
N LEU A 674 5.21 15.08 8.34
CA LEU A 674 5.98 16.26 8.74
C LEU A 674 7.33 16.32 8.00
N THR A 675 7.81 15.16 7.54
CA THR A 675 9.04 14.98 6.75
C THR A 675 8.90 15.40 5.28
N ILE A 676 7.70 15.76 4.79
CA ILE A 676 7.45 16.12 3.38
C ILE A 676 8.40 17.21 2.89
N ALA A 677 8.97 17.03 1.71
CA ALA A 677 9.82 18.04 1.08
C ALA A 677 8.98 19.20 0.47
N GLU A 678 9.58 20.38 0.35
CA GLU A 678 8.87 21.56 -0.16
C GLU A 678 8.40 21.37 -1.62
N ASP A 679 9.24 20.74 -2.45
CA ASP A 679 8.96 20.43 -3.85
C ASP A 679 7.87 19.36 -4.02
N GLU A 680 7.86 18.33 -3.17
CA GLU A 680 6.78 17.34 -3.10
C GLU A 680 5.44 18.01 -2.71
N LEU A 681 5.45 18.84 -1.68
CA LEU A 681 4.24 19.56 -1.25
C LEU A 681 3.77 20.54 -2.35
N ALA A 682 4.69 21.26 -3.00
CA ALA A 682 4.38 22.13 -4.13
C ALA A 682 3.77 21.35 -5.31
N TRP A 683 4.29 20.16 -5.60
CA TRP A 683 3.74 19.27 -6.63
C TRP A 683 2.30 18.85 -6.30
N GLY A 684 2.04 18.47 -5.05
CA GLY A 684 0.69 18.13 -4.58
C GLY A 684 -0.29 19.31 -4.68
N LEU A 685 0.15 20.51 -4.30
CA LEU A 685 -0.63 21.74 -4.40
C LEU A 685 -0.97 22.11 -5.86
N ALA A 686 -0.06 21.86 -6.80
CA ALA A 686 -0.33 22.04 -8.22
C ALA A 686 -1.46 21.11 -8.72
N ARG A 687 -1.48 19.84 -8.29
CA ARG A 687 -2.56 18.88 -8.62
C ARG A 687 -3.90 19.28 -7.98
N ILE A 688 -3.87 19.91 -6.80
CA ILE A 688 -5.05 20.50 -6.15
C ILE A 688 -5.59 21.65 -7.01
N ALA A 689 -4.73 22.59 -7.41
CA ALA A 689 -5.13 23.71 -8.26
C ALA A 689 -5.77 23.23 -9.58
N GLU A 690 -5.15 22.27 -10.26
CA GLU A 690 -5.68 21.68 -11.49
C GLU A 690 -7.03 20.99 -11.27
N THR A 691 -7.17 20.22 -10.18
CA THR A 691 -8.43 19.55 -9.84
C THR A 691 -9.58 20.56 -9.71
N PHE A 692 -9.36 21.67 -9.00
CA PHE A 692 -10.36 22.72 -8.86
C PHE A 692 -10.61 23.48 -10.17
N ALA A 693 -9.59 23.75 -10.97
CA ALA A 693 -9.74 24.37 -12.27
C ALA A 693 -10.60 23.50 -13.21
N ASP A 694 -10.39 22.20 -13.21
CA ASP A 694 -11.12 21.23 -14.02
C ASP A 694 -12.58 21.10 -13.55
N ALA A 695 -12.82 21.03 -12.25
CA ALA A 695 -14.17 21.06 -11.69
C ALA A 695 -14.91 22.34 -12.08
N GLY A 696 -14.25 23.50 -12.00
CA GLY A 696 -14.82 24.78 -12.42
C GLY A 696 -15.10 24.88 -13.92
N ARG A 697 -14.34 24.18 -14.78
CA ARG A 697 -14.66 24.06 -16.21
C ARG A 697 -15.89 23.19 -16.45
N ARG A 698 -16.01 22.05 -15.77
CA ARG A 698 -17.18 21.15 -15.86
C ARG A 698 -18.47 21.86 -15.45
N LEU A 699 -18.44 22.63 -14.37
CA LEU A 699 -19.60 23.39 -13.89
C LEU A 699 -20.04 24.54 -14.81
N ARG A 700 -19.14 25.05 -15.65
CA ARG A 700 -19.49 26.05 -16.68
C ARG A 700 -20.04 25.42 -17.95
N ALA A 701 -19.81 24.12 -18.15
CA ALA A 701 -20.24 23.37 -19.33
C ALA A 701 -21.56 22.62 -19.12
N ALA A 702 -21.92 22.33 -17.86
CA ALA A 702 -23.23 21.85 -17.43
C ALA A 702 -24.20 23.04 -17.26
#